data_AF-A0A1R1XFT6-F1
#
_entry.id   AF-A0A1R1XFT6-F1
#
_cell.length_a   1.000
_cell.length_b   1.000
_cell.length_c   1.000
_cell.angle_alpha   90.00
_cell.angle_beta   90.00
_cell.angle_gamma   90.00
#
_symmetry.space_group_name_H-M   'P 1'
#
loop_
_entity.id
_entity.type
_entity.pdbx_description
1 polymer ?
#
loop_
_entity_poly.entity_id
_entity_poly.type
_entity_poly.pdbx_seq_one_letter_code
_entity_poly.pdbx_strand_id
1 'polypeptide(L)'
;MLGSSAHKKQKHNDYPKSYSSDLVQISKAENFIPMITGTSKLSSDSNKIETNKQMNPEKFKFQYQQDLENVVKSFIDSTSDSAKLINPLSKKFNEIKRLAVIDFDNTLFCSPLPNSDIWDSRSIGLLKGDLGWFLDSRTLQKPYLSNSKKRWVKEIEKVSTEEFNRPDTLCILLTGRSDYIYHDIIRDLLLKRNISFDMVILKENPNIKWNPKNFISNKLDYSELTARNKALGIFASKATNPVTFDYKMDVIADILDSFPSLDSIYMWDDRLNHCSKMQAFLEDKYVSSNRIKEAKVYKVDQNTIYMDLDHEKELVNYLVNDHNDYVDSELLKTAIDSQPQNNLPPQPNSHADPASTNDLFTSNSLPSTHKKDLSVTRLKIEPYTRYTAVVLDKKSSDLLDSVFKTPKFWRKSEYHLFLGIGEIDDCYLAKNLGDYNFVKSCNEDPNHSKKNLKTVSFGDKVEIDVDGVGFISDKIYGLRILKTLAISDISNSKNTTITKKFRSVYNPSKLFDVGSDVDKDNYNKPLLKFSSRPRFIPLCFNEAGGFMNTELLKINNFLSFSQFNTKNLNSVDQKYNAKLSKLVDLDSLNNSIHVSSLVSEKECILKLTGHVTKVVRSAIIPETPVEPVKKDEVSIGNLIKVKWGDKIVGSDIGKAKKLIESQMAENQISNSDANLHLIKDLVDKLNPS
;
A
#
# COMPACT_ATOMS: atom_id res chain seq x y z
N MET A 1 -44.47 49.13 12.31
CA MET A 1 -43.34 49.58 13.17
C MET A 1 -42.55 48.32 13.53
N LEU A 2 -41.61 47.90 12.69
CA LEU A 2 -40.17 48.28 12.64
C LEU A 2 -39.44 47.79 13.90
N GLY A 3 -38.37 47.00 13.89
CA GLY A 3 -37.45 46.37 12.91
C GLY A 3 -36.52 45.49 13.78
N SER A 4 -35.72 44.53 13.33
CA SER A 4 -34.67 44.61 12.32
C SER A 4 -34.03 43.20 12.26
N SER A 5 -34.03 42.61 11.07
CA SER A 5 -33.41 41.33 10.75
C SER A 5 -32.09 41.61 10.01
N ALA A 6 -30.98 41.14 10.56
CA ALA A 6 -29.66 41.24 9.93
C ALA A 6 -29.24 39.88 9.37
N HIS A 7 -29.32 39.77 8.04
CA HIS A 7 -28.70 38.70 7.25
C HIS A 7 -27.17 38.71 7.40
N LYS A 8 -26.58 37.56 7.74
CA LYS A 8 -25.15 37.29 7.54
C LYS A 8 -24.95 36.28 6.42
N LYS A 9 -24.27 36.76 5.38
CA LYS A 9 -23.83 36.05 4.18
C LYS A 9 -23.00 34.81 4.53
N GLN A 10 -23.39 33.65 4.00
CA GLN A 10 -22.51 32.49 3.84
C GLN A 10 -21.44 32.82 2.80
N LYS A 11 -20.17 32.77 3.20
CA LYS A 11 -19.05 32.73 2.27
C LYS A 11 -18.87 31.30 1.78
N HIS A 12 -18.98 31.12 0.47
CA HIS A 12 -18.48 29.94 -0.24
C HIS A 12 -16.97 29.82 0.01
N ASN A 13 -16.51 28.62 0.39
CA ASN A 13 -15.10 28.29 0.42
C ASN A 13 -14.65 27.84 -0.97
N ASP A 14 -13.64 28.53 -1.47
CA ASP A 14 -12.89 28.21 -2.67
C ASP A 14 -12.13 26.88 -2.51
N TYR A 15 -12.33 25.96 -3.46
CA TYR A 15 -11.50 24.76 -3.63
C TYR A 15 -10.25 25.12 -4.47
N PRO A 16 -9.04 24.70 -4.08
CA PRO A 16 -7.87 24.86 -4.94
C PRO A 16 -7.79 23.75 -6.01
N LYS A 17 -7.94 24.19 -7.25
CA LYS A 17 -7.33 23.77 -8.54
C LYS A 17 -6.65 22.38 -8.63
N SER A 18 -7.34 21.49 -9.35
CA SER A 18 -6.91 20.72 -10.54
C SER A 18 -5.44 20.32 -10.72
N TYR A 19 -5.19 19.00 -10.75
CA TYR A 19 -4.07 18.41 -11.47
C TYR A 19 -4.38 18.35 -12.98
N SER A 20 -3.50 18.96 -13.77
CA SER A 20 -3.50 18.92 -15.24
C SER A 20 -3.03 17.55 -15.74
N SER A 21 -3.84 16.90 -16.56
CA SER A 21 -3.41 15.80 -17.43
C SER A 21 -3.21 16.34 -18.83
N ASP A 22 -1.98 16.24 -19.33
CA ASP A 22 -1.63 16.57 -20.72
C ASP A 22 -2.38 15.65 -21.69
N LEU A 23 -3.37 16.21 -22.38
CA LEU A 23 -4.04 15.59 -23.52
C LEU A 23 -3.57 16.30 -24.79
N VAL A 24 -2.97 15.51 -25.68
CA VAL A 24 -2.59 15.87 -27.04
C VAL A 24 -3.84 16.29 -27.82
N GLN A 25 -3.86 17.54 -28.28
CA GLN A 25 -4.91 18.09 -29.14
C GLN A 25 -4.78 17.50 -30.56
N ILE A 26 -5.84 16.87 -31.06
CA ILE A 26 -6.08 16.73 -32.50
C ILE A 26 -7.19 17.71 -32.86
N SER A 27 -6.90 18.54 -33.86
CA SER A 27 -7.68 19.69 -34.30
C SER A 27 -9.04 19.32 -34.91
N LYS A 28 -10.04 20.17 -34.61
CA LYS A 28 -11.33 20.23 -35.29
C LYS A 28 -11.20 20.92 -36.64
N ALA A 29 -11.90 20.42 -37.65
CA ALA A 29 -12.34 21.19 -38.80
C ALA A 29 -13.86 21.31 -38.75
N GLU A 30 -14.36 22.55 -38.75
CA GLU A 30 -15.77 22.89 -38.94
C GLU A 30 -16.06 23.05 -40.44
N ASN A 31 -17.26 22.64 -40.91
CA ASN A 31 -18.19 23.54 -41.62
C ASN A 31 -19.48 22.83 -42.10
N PHE A 32 -20.61 23.38 -41.62
CA PHE A 32 -21.89 23.73 -42.28
C PHE A 32 -22.68 22.78 -43.22
N ILE A 33 -23.87 22.32 -42.73
CA ILE A 33 -25.31 22.51 -43.18
C ILE A 33 -25.68 22.34 -44.69
N PRO A 34 -26.92 21.93 -45.14
CA PRO A 34 -28.13 21.37 -44.49
C PRO A 34 -28.75 20.08 -45.14
N MET A 35 -29.79 19.57 -44.47
CA MET A 35 -30.88 18.70 -44.93
C MET A 35 -31.33 18.84 -46.41
N ILE A 36 -31.55 17.70 -47.07
CA ILE A 36 -32.62 17.50 -48.08
C ILE A 36 -33.26 16.10 -47.92
N THR A 37 -34.58 16.11 -47.93
CA THR A 37 -35.54 15.00 -47.99
C THR A 37 -35.51 14.24 -49.31
N GLY A 38 -35.72 12.91 -49.33
CA GLY A 38 -36.03 12.21 -50.57
C GLY A 38 -36.12 10.68 -50.47
N THR A 39 -37.34 10.17 -50.52
CA THR A 39 -37.70 8.77 -50.76
C THR A 39 -37.37 8.34 -52.20
N SER A 40 -36.83 7.14 -52.41
CA SER A 40 -37.19 6.28 -53.56
C SER A 40 -36.70 4.83 -53.41
N LYS A 41 -37.56 3.90 -53.82
CA LYS A 41 -37.27 2.49 -54.13
C LYS A 41 -36.61 2.41 -55.52
N LEU A 42 -35.64 1.52 -55.75
CA LEU A 42 -35.72 0.35 -56.67
C LEU A 42 -34.35 -0.32 -56.91
N SER A 43 -34.37 -1.66 -56.82
CA SER A 43 -33.77 -2.69 -57.69
C SER A 43 -32.26 -2.81 -57.96
N SER A 44 -31.79 -4.05 -57.71
CA SER A 44 -30.89 -4.89 -58.54
C SER A 44 -29.54 -4.33 -58.98
N ASP A 45 -28.43 -4.91 -58.52
CA ASP A 45 -27.89 -6.12 -59.16
C ASP A 45 -26.68 -6.69 -58.42
N SER A 46 -26.54 -7.99 -58.59
CA SER A 46 -25.57 -8.91 -58.03
C SER A 46 -24.12 -8.61 -58.38
N ASN A 47 -23.22 -8.79 -57.41
CA ASN A 47 -21.95 -9.50 -57.64
C ASN A 47 -21.49 -10.20 -56.35
N LYS A 48 -21.40 -11.54 -56.45
CA LYS A 48 -20.83 -12.43 -55.45
C LYS A 48 -19.35 -12.13 -55.28
N ILE A 49 -18.96 -11.71 -54.07
CA ILE A 49 -17.61 -11.88 -53.56
C ILE A 49 -17.77 -12.72 -52.29
N GLU A 50 -17.10 -13.87 -52.28
CA GLU A 50 -17.01 -14.78 -51.15
C GLU A 50 -16.52 -14.02 -49.91
N THR A 51 -17.44 -13.71 -49.01
CA THR A 51 -17.11 -13.18 -47.70
C THR A 51 -16.69 -14.34 -46.81
N ASN A 52 -15.43 -14.23 -46.37
CA ASN A 52 -14.84 -14.92 -45.24
C ASN A 52 -15.86 -15.26 -44.14
N LYS A 53 -15.79 -16.51 -43.69
CA LYS A 53 -16.35 -17.07 -42.44
C LYS A 53 -16.94 -16.01 -41.53
N GLN A 54 -18.27 -15.95 -41.54
CA GLN A 54 -19.07 -15.32 -40.50
C GLN A 54 -18.67 -15.96 -39.16
N MET A 55 -17.79 -15.29 -38.41
CA MET A 55 -17.53 -15.66 -37.03
C MET A 55 -18.85 -15.50 -36.29
N ASN A 56 -19.36 -16.61 -35.78
CA ASN A 56 -20.56 -16.67 -34.97
C ASN A 56 -20.44 -15.64 -33.83
N PRO A 57 -21.35 -14.64 -33.70
CA PRO A 57 -21.24 -13.58 -32.71
C PRO A 57 -21.67 -14.05 -31.31
N GLU A 58 -21.41 -15.31 -30.96
CA GLU A 58 -21.35 -15.72 -29.56
C GLU A 58 -20.09 -15.11 -28.95
N LYS A 59 -20.19 -13.81 -28.69
CA LYS A 59 -19.29 -13.01 -27.87
C LYS A 59 -18.95 -13.86 -26.66
N PHE A 60 -17.65 -14.12 -26.42
CA PHE A 60 -17.18 -14.94 -25.30
C PHE A 60 -17.88 -14.50 -24.01
N LYS A 61 -18.88 -15.28 -23.61
CA LYS A 61 -19.70 -14.96 -22.45
C LYS A 61 -18.97 -15.47 -21.22
N PHE A 62 -18.70 -14.57 -20.29
CA PHE A 62 -18.14 -14.93 -18.99
C PHE A 62 -19.11 -15.87 -18.25
N GLN A 63 -18.59 -16.73 -17.39
CA GLN A 63 -19.40 -17.65 -16.58
C GLN A 63 -20.39 -16.88 -15.70
N TYR A 64 -20.00 -15.76 -15.10
CA TYR A 64 -20.90 -14.94 -14.29
C TYR A 64 -22.11 -14.41 -15.07
N GLN A 65 -21.98 -14.21 -16.39
CA GLN A 65 -23.10 -13.75 -17.22
C GLN A 65 -24.11 -14.87 -17.46
N GLN A 66 -23.66 -16.14 -17.51
CA GLN A 66 -24.56 -17.29 -17.53
C GLN A 66 -25.22 -17.48 -16.16
N ASP A 67 -24.46 -17.31 -15.08
CA ASP A 67 -24.99 -17.35 -13.72
C ASP A 67 -26.03 -16.25 -13.50
N LEU A 68 -25.81 -15.06 -14.06
CA LEU A 68 -26.75 -13.93 -14.03
C LEU A 68 -28.07 -14.28 -14.72
N GLU A 69 -28.01 -14.88 -15.91
CA GLU A 69 -29.21 -15.37 -16.62
C GLU A 69 -29.97 -16.43 -15.82
N ASN A 70 -29.24 -17.35 -15.19
CA ASN A 70 -29.84 -18.38 -14.36
C ASN A 70 -30.55 -17.76 -13.14
N VAL A 71 -29.94 -16.75 -12.51
CA VAL A 71 -30.55 -16.02 -11.39
C VAL A 71 -31.80 -15.26 -11.85
N VAL A 72 -31.72 -14.52 -12.96
CA VAL A 72 -32.86 -13.83 -13.57
C VAL A 72 -34.00 -14.81 -13.83
N LYS A 73 -33.71 -15.93 -14.49
CA LYS A 73 -34.70 -16.99 -14.77
C LYS A 73 -35.31 -17.53 -13.48
N SER A 74 -34.50 -17.80 -12.45
CA SER A 74 -34.98 -18.33 -11.17
C SER A 74 -35.94 -17.38 -10.45
N PHE A 75 -35.75 -16.07 -10.57
CA PHE A 75 -36.64 -15.05 -9.99
C PHE A 75 -37.89 -14.77 -10.82
N ILE A 76 -37.87 -15.10 -12.10
CA ILE A 76 -39.06 -15.08 -12.96
C ILE A 76 -39.92 -16.31 -12.67
N ASP A 77 -39.31 -17.49 -12.61
CA ASP A 77 -40.00 -18.78 -12.42
C ASP A 77 -40.59 -18.95 -11.01
N SER A 78 -40.02 -18.28 -9.99
CA SER A 78 -40.53 -18.26 -8.60
C SER A 78 -41.92 -17.62 -8.44
N THR A 79 -42.50 -17.09 -9.51
CA THR A 79 -43.89 -16.61 -9.57
C THR A 79 -44.91 -17.74 -9.70
N SER A 80 -44.49 -18.99 -9.92
CA SER A 80 -45.34 -20.18 -9.94
C SER A 80 -45.30 -20.93 -8.59
N ASP A 81 -46.47 -21.29 -8.04
CA ASP A 81 -46.74 -21.86 -6.69
C ASP A 81 -45.99 -23.17 -6.29
N SER A 82 -44.93 -23.56 -6.99
CA SER A 82 -44.18 -24.80 -6.70
C SER A 82 -42.95 -24.55 -5.82
N ALA A 83 -43.18 -24.52 -4.51
CA ALA A 83 -42.14 -24.46 -3.50
C ALA A 83 -41.25 -25.72 -3.55
N LYS A 84 -40.04 -25.58 -4.12
CA LYS A 84 -38.82 -26.38 -3.83
C LYS A 84 -37.65 -25.88 -4.70
N LEU A 85 -37.10 -24.71 -4.36
CA LEU A 85 -35.81 -24.27 -4.90
C LEU A 85 -34.86 -23.89 -3.75
N ILE A 86 -33.58 -24.17 -3.97
CA ILE A 86 -32.53 -24.43 -2.97
C ILE A 86 -32.01 -23.14 -2.27
N ASN A 87 -32.71 -22.00 -2.42
CA ASN A 87 -32.34 -20.74 -1.76
C ASN A 87 -33.51 -20.26 -0.86
N PRO A 88 -33.28 -19.85 0.40
CA PRO A 88 -34.34 -19.57 1.37
C PRO A 88 -35.13 -18.26 1.10
N LEU A 89 -35.01 -17.64 -0.07
CA LEU A 89 -35.58 -16.31 -0.31
C LEU A 89 -36.47 -16.31 -1.55
N SER A 90 -37.77 -16.21 -1.29
CA SER A 90 -38.86 -15.99 -2.26
C SER A 90 -38.82 -14.56 -2.84
N LYS A 91 -37.70 -14.16 -3.44
CA LYS A 91 -37.59 -12.86 -4.11
C LYS A 91 -38.33 -12.90 -5.44
N LYS A 92 -39.07 -11.83 -5.72
CA LYS A 92 -39.79 -11.65 -7.00
C LYS A 92 -39.00 -10.70 -7.87
N PHE A 93 -38.75 -11.10 -9.11
CA PHE A 93 -37.93 -10.35 -10.05
C PHE A 93 -38.29 -8.85 -10.14
N ASN A 94 -39.57 -8.53 -10.35
CA ASN A 94 -40.03 -7.13 -10.51
C ASN A 94 -40.01 -6.30 -9.22
N GLU A 95 -39.85 -6.92 -8.05
CA GLU A 95 -39.79 -6.24 -6.76
C GLU A 95 -38.35 -5.90 -6.33
N ILE A 96 -37.35 -6.45 -7.03
CA ILE A 96 -35.93 -6.16 -6.77
C ILE A 96 -35.61 -4.76 -7.26
N LYS A 97 -35.35 -3.84 -6.32
CA LYS A 97 -35.05 -2.43 -6.60
C LYS A 97 -33.63 -2.03 -6.19
N ARG A 98 -32.98 -2.86 -5.37
CA ARG A 98 -31.70 -2.50 -4.76
C ARG A 98 -30.63 -3.53 -5.05
N LEU A 99 -29.43 -3.06 -5.38
CA LEU A 99 -28.23 -3.88 -5.55
C LEU A 99 -27.29 -3.65 -4.37
N ALA A 100 -26.93 -4.73 -3.68
CA ALA A 100 -25.95 -4.73 -2.61
C ALA A 100 -24.70 -5.50 -3.06
N VAL A 101 -23.54 -4.85 -3.08
CA VAL A 101 -22.27 -5.41 -3.57
C VAL A 101 -21.24 -5.44 -2.44
N ILE A 102 -20.79 -6.63 -2.06
CA ILE A 102 -19.82 -6.82 -0.98
C ILE A 102 -18.48 -7.29 -1.58
N ASP A 103 -17.39 -6.54 -1.36
CA ASP A 103 -16.04 -7.04 -1.69
C ASP A 103 -15.61 -8.14 -0.71
N PHE A 104 -14.69 -9.01 -1.14
CA PHE A 104 -14.22 -10.11 -0.31
C PHE A 104 -13.00 -9.72 0.55
N ASP A 105 -11.86 -9.46 -0.09
CA ASP A 105 -10.58 -9.28 0.59
C ASP A 105 -10.60 -8.01 1.46
N ASN A 106 -10.35 -8.19 2.76
CA ASN A 106 -10.33 -7.16 3.80
C ASN A 106 -11.60 -6.33 3.97
N THR A 107 -12.69 -6.75 3.31
CA THR A 107 -14.03 -6.18 3.43
C THR A 107 -14.92 -7.14 4.20
N LEU A 108 -15.28 -8.29 3.60
CA LEU A 108 -16.00 -9.36 4.29
C LEU A 108 -15.06 -10.29 5.06
N PHE A 109 -13.87 -10.55 4.50
CA PHE A 109 -12.91 -11.51 5.01
C PHE A 109 -11.50 -10.91 5.08
N CYS A 110 -10.87 -10.90 6.26
CA CYS A 110 -9.50 -10.46 6.54
C CYS A 110 -8.47 -11.42 5.92
N SER A 111 -8.35 -11.37 4.60
CA SER A 111 -7.34 -12.08 3.83
C SER A 111 -5.92 -11.65 4.25
N PRO A 112 -4.96 -12.59 4.37
CA PRO A 112 -3.60 -12.24 4.70
C PRO A 112 -3.00 -11.26 3.66
N LEU A 113 -2.38 -10.19 4.17
CA LEU A 113 -1.51 -9.31 3.39
C LEU A 113 -0.06 -9.61 3.73
N PRO A 114 0.91 -9.31 2.85
CA PRO A 114 2.32 -9.37 3.22
C PRO A 114 2.60 -8.52 4.46
N ASN A 115 3.28 -9.12 5.43
CA ASN A 115 3.58 -8.54 6.71
C ASN A 115 4.62 -7.44 6.57
N SER A 116 4.18 -6.21 6.83
CA SER A 116 5.04 -5.04 6.76
C SER A 116 6.08 -4.97 7.88
N ASP A 117 6.07 -5.84 8.88
CA ASP A 117 7.15 -5.97 9.84
C ASP A 117 8.28 -6.88 9.33
N ILE A 118 7.96 -7.83 8.45
CA ILE A 118 8.94 -8.75 7.85
C ILE A 118 9.54 -8.15 6.58
N TRP A 119 8.70 -7.63 5.70
CA TRP A 119 9.10 -7.22 4.36
C TRP A 119 9.24 -5.71 4.24
N ASP A 120 10.15 -5.25 3.39
CA ASP A 120 10.20 -3.84 3.03
C ASP A 120 9.06 -3.42 2.07
N SER A 121 8.84 -2.12 1.95
CA SER A 121 7.74 -1.60 1.11
C SER A 121 7.89 -1.98 -0.35
N ARG A 122 9.13 -2.08 -0.88
CA ARG A 122 9.38 -2.53 -2.25
C ARG A 122 9.00 -4.00 -2.39
N SER A 123 9.43 -4.86 -1.48
CA SER A 123 9.08 -6.29 -1.49
C SER A 123 7.59 -6.52 -1.37
N ILE A 124 6.88 -5.77 -0.53
CA ILE A 124 5.41 -5.86 -0.44
C ILE A 124 4.77 -5.49 -1.79
N GLY A 125 5.29 -4.47 -2.47
CA GLY A 125 4.85 -4.11 -3.82
C GLY A 125 5.09 -5.24 -4.83
N LEU A 126 6.28 -5.86 -4.81
CA LEU A 126 6.61 -7.02 -5.63
C LEU A 126 5.69 -8.21 -5.31
N LEU A 127 5.46 -8.51 -4.04
CA LEU A 127 4.59 -9.59 -3.59
C LEU A 127 3.15 -9.40 -4.08
N LYS A 128 2.56 -8.23 -3.82
CA LYS A 128 1.18 -7.92 -4.25
C LYS A 128 1.05 -7.84 -5.78
N GLY A 129 2.12 -7.47 -6.47
CA GLY A 129 2.16 -7.25 -7.91
C GLY A 129 2.76 -8.42 -8.68
N ASP A 130 4.08 -8.44 -8.80
CA ASP A 130 4.85 -9.29 -9.71
C ASP A 130 4.92 -10.75 -9.28
N LEU A 131 5.05 -11.01 -7.98
CA LEU A 131 5.15 -12.37 -7.43
C LEU A 131 3.79 -13.02 -7.14
N GLY A 132 2.69 -12.36 -7.47
CA GLY A 132 1.38 -13.01 -7.49
C GLY A 132 0.80 -13.41 -6.14
N TRP A 133 1.03 -12.64 -5.06
CA TRP A 133 0.44 -12.93 -3.73
C TRP A 133 -1.07 -13.18 -3.79
N PHE A 134 -1.81 -12.37 -4.55
CA PHE A 134 -3.26 -12.54 -4.71
C PHE A 134 -3.66 -13.58 -5.75
N LEU A 135 -2.69 -14.13 -6.50
CA LEU A 135 -2.85 -15.21 -7.47
C LEU A 135 -2.44 -16.56 -6.88
N ASP A 136 -1.85 -16.60 -5.69
CA ASP A 136 -1.46 -17.84 -5.05
C ASP A 136 -2.53 -18.39 -4.09
N SER A 137 -3.15 -19.49 -4.50
CA SER A 137 -4.22 -20.18 -3.76
C SER A 137 -3.83 -20.52 -2.31
N ARG A 138 -2.54 -20.74 -2.02
CA ARG A 138 -2.03 -21.01 -0.67
C ARG A 138 -2.43 -19.90 0.31
N THR A 139 -2.55 -18.65 -0.13
CA THR A 139 -2.92 -17.51 0.75
C THR A 139 -4.29 -17.66 1.43
N LEU A 140 -5.19 -18.48 0.89
CA LEU A 140 -6.52 -18.76 1.46
C LEU A 140 -6.72 -20.23 1.84
N GLN A 141 -5.65 -21.02 1.94
CA GLN A 141 -5.70 -22.44 2.28
C GLN A 141 -4.78 -22.77 3.45
N LYS A 142 -5.04 -23.89 4.12
CA LYS A 142 -4.15 -24.39 5.19
C LYS A 142 -2.81 -24.84 4.59
N PRO A 143 -1.70 -24.72 5.33
CA PRO A 143 -1.59 -24.18 6.69
C PRO A 143 -1.52 -22.64 6.78
N TYR A 144 -1.24 -21.97 5.66
CA TYR A 144 -1.03 -20.51 5.56
C TYR A 144 -2.23 -19.66 6.03
N LEU A 145 -3.45 -20.13 5.78
CA LEU A 145 -4.67 -19.53 6.33
C LEU A 145 -5.00 -20.12 7.70
N SER A 146 -4.32 -19.62 8.74
CA SER A 146 -4.64 -19.95 10.13
C SER A 146 -5.87 -19.17 10.62
N ASN A 147 -6.61 -19.76 11.57
CA ASN A 147 -7.73 -19.11 12.27
C ASN A 147 -8.83 -18.52 11.37
N SER A 148 -9.23 -19.18 10.27
CA SER A 148 -10.24 -18.67 9.33
C SER A 148 -11.53 -18.16 9.98
N LYS A 149 -11.98 -18.76 11.09
CA LYS A 149 -13.16 -18.31 11.86
C LYS A 149 -13.02 -16.89 12.42
N LYS A 150 -11.81 -16.45 12.77
CA LYS A 150 -11.53 -15.12 13.33
C LYS A 150 -11.31 -14.04 12.26
N ARG A 151 -11.29 -14.42 10.98
CA ARG A 151 -11.02 -13.54 9.86
C ARG A 151 -12.27 -12.91 9.24
N TRP A 152 -13.47 -13.25 9.70
CA TRP A 152 -14.70 -12.60 9.24
C TRP A 152 -14.87 -11.25 9.93
N VAL A 153 -15.11 -10.20 9.13
CA VAL A 153 -15.40 -8.86 9.65
C VAL A 153 -16.85 -8.86 10.12
N LYS A 154 -17.07 -8.95 11.44
CA LYS A 154 -18.38 -9.21 12.04
C LYS A 154 -19.44 -8.18 11.64
N GLU A 155 -19.03 -6.92 11.53
CA GLU A 155 -19.88 -5.81 11.14
C GLU A 155 -20.39 -6.00 9.70
N ILE A 156 -19.50 -6.40 8.79
CA ILE A 156 -19.84 -6.62 7.38
C ILE A 156 -20.57 -7.95 7.18
N GLU A 157 -20.29 -8.97 8.00
CA GLU A 157 -21.07 -10.22 8.04
C GLU A 157 -22.52 -9.94 8.45
N LYS A 158 -22.73 -9.10 9.46
CA LYS A 158 -24.07 -8.66 9.88
C LYS A 158 -24.77 -7.89 8.76
N VAL A 159 -24.09 -6.92 8.16
CA VAL A 159 -24.61 -6.19 6.99
C VAL A 159 -24.97 -7.17 5.88
N SER A 160 -24.06 -8.04 5.46
CA SER A 160 -24.32 -9.04 4.41
C SER A 160 -25.57 -9.86 4.72
N THR A 161 -25.73 -10.31 5.97
CA THR A 161 -26.90 -11.06 6.44
C THR A 161 -28.19 -10.27 6.34
N GLU A 162 -28.18 -9.01 6.75
CA GLU A 162 -29.34 -8.14 6.59
C GLU A 162 -29.66 -7.95 5.11
N GLU A 163 -28.65 -7.69 4.28
CA GLU A 163 -28.77 -7.37 2.87
C GLU A 163 -29.29 -8.53 2.02
N PHE A 164 -28.75 -9.74 2.17
CA PHE A 164 -29.24 -10.88 1.39
C PHE A 164 -30.64 -11.30 1.82
N ASN A 165 -31.03 -11.12 3.08
CA ASN A 165 -32.39 -11.44 3.57
C ASN A 165 -33.47 -10.44 3.16
N ARG A 166 -33.11 -9.30 2.55
CA ARG A 166 -34.10 -8.32 2.09
C ARG A 166 -34.80 -8.79 0.82
N PRO A 167 -36.14 -8.74 0.77
CA PRO A 167 -36.89 -9.23 -0.40
C PRO A 167 -36.72 -8.34 -1.65
N ASP A 168 -36.40 -7.07 -1.46
CA ASP A 168 -36.23 -6.05 -2.52
C ASP A 168 -34.79 -5.92 -3.03
N THR A 169 -33.89 -6.78 -2.56
CA THR A 169 -32.44 -6.62 -2.74
C THR A 169 -31.82 -7.81 -3.46
N LEU A 170 -31.08 -7.54 -4.55
CA LEU A 170 -30.10 -8.46 -5.12
C LEU A 170 -28.76 -8.25 -4.38
N CYS A 171 -28.30 -9.25 -3.64
CA CYS A 171 -27.07 -9.18 -2.85
C CYS A 171 -26.00 -10.10 -3.43
N ILE A 172 -24.88 -9.51 -3.84
CA ILE A 172 -23.78 -10.22 -4.50
C ILE A 172 -22.47 -10.04 -3.74
N LEU A 173 -21.61 -11.06 -3.80
CA LEU A 173 -20.19 -10.91 -3.53
C LEU A 173 -19.46 -10.62 -4.84
N LEU A 174 -18.62 -9.58 -4.88
CA LEU A 174 -17.84 -9.22 -6.07
C LEU A 174 -16.38 -8.94 -5.71
N THR A 175 -15.47 -9.82 -6.11
CA THR A 175 -14.05 -9.76 -5.74
C THR A 175 -13.11 -9.68 -6.95
N GLY A 176 -11.95 -9.04 -6.74
CA GLY A 176 -10.87 -9.00 -7.72
C GLY A 176 -10.02 -10.29 -7.80
N ARG A 177 -10.30 -11.31 -6.97
CA ARG A 177 -9.63 -12.62 -7.01
C ARG A 177 -9.98 -13.36 -8.30
N SER A 178 -8.99 -14.04 -8.89
CA SER A 178 -9.17 -14.78 -10.14
C SER A 178 -10.07 -16.00 -9.97
N ASP A 179 -11.12 -16.09 -10.79
CA ASP A 179 -12.12 -17.16 -10.69
C ASP A 179 -11.48 -18.55 -10.88
N TYR A 180 -10.70 -18.75 -11.93
CA TYR A 180 -10.04 -20.03 -12.23
C TYR A 180 -9.08 -20.55 -11.13
N ILE A 181 -8.74 -19.72 -10.13
CA ILE A 181 -7.92 -20.10 -8.98
C ILE A 181 -8.79 -20.29 -7.73
N TYR A 182 -9.68 -19.34 -7.45
CA TYR A 182 -10.35 -19.20 -6.16
C TYR A 182 -11.84 -19.58 -6.18
N HIS A 183 -12.40 -19.97 -7.33
CA HIS A 183 -13.82 -20.29 -7.51
C HIS A 183 -14.37 -21.14 -6.37
N ASP A 184 -13.73 -22.28 -6.12
CA ASP A 184 -14.15 -23.24 -5.11
C ASP A 184 -13.68 -22.85 -3.70
N ILE A 185 -12.52 -22.20 -3.58
CA ILE A 185 -11.94 -21.82 -2.27
C ILE A 185 -12.84 -20.81 -1.57
N ILE A 186 -13.25 -19.75 -2.27
CA ILE A 186 -14.11 -18.71 -1.69
C ILE A 186 -15.50 -19.26 -1.39
N ARG A 187 -16.07 -20.06 -2.30
CA ARG A 187 -17.38 -20.70 -2.08
C ARG A 187 -17.37 -21.68 -0.90
N ASP A 188 -16.31 -22.47 -0.73
CA ASP A 188 -16.12 -23.34 0.45
C ASP A 188 -15.99 -22.53 1.76
N LEU A 189 -15.29 -21.39 1.73
CA LEU A 189 -15.20 -20.48 2.89
C LEU A 189 -16.57 -19.91 3.28
N LEU A 190 -17.35 -19.44 2.30
CA LEU A 190 -18.70 -18.91 2.50
C LEU A 190 -19.65 -20.00 3.04
N LEU A 191 -19.62 -21.19 2.45
CA LEU A 191 -20.44 -22.33 2.86
C LEU A 191 -20.14 -22.75 4.31
N LYS A 192 -18.86 -22.84 4.69
CA LYS A 192 -18.45 -23.12 6.08
C LYS A 192 -18.86 -22.04 7.07
N ARG A 193 -19.11 -20.81 6.58
CA ARG A 193 -19.61 -19.69 7.39
C ARG A 193 -21.13 -19.56 7.36
N ASN A 194 -21.83 -20.35 6.55
CA ASN A 194 -23.27 -20.25 6.31
C ASN A 194 -23.69 -18.85 5.80
N ILE A 195 -22.90 -18.28 4.89
CA ILE A 195 -23.22 -17.04 4.18
C ILE A 195 -23.60 -17.40 2.75
N SER A 196 -24.79 -17.00 2.33
CA SER A 196 -25.32 -17.29 0.99
C SER A 196 -25.67 -15.99 0.27
N PHE A 197 -24.89 -15.64 -0.75
CA PHE A 197 -25.20 -14.53 -1.65
C PHE A 197 -26.08 -15.03 -2.80
N ASP A 198 -26.83 -14.13 -3.42
CA ASP A 198 -27.58 -14.46 -4.65
C ASP A 198 -26.60 -14.80 -5.79
N MET A 199 -25.44 -14.12 -5.83
CA MET A 199 -24.33 -14.43 -6.73
C MET A 199 -22.97 -14.25 -6.05
N VAL A 200 -22.00 -15.09 -6.43
CA VAL A 200 -20.60 -15.00 -6.02
C VAL A 200 -19.75 -14.81 -7.27
N ILE A 201 -19.33 -13.58 -7.54
CA ILE A 201 -18.64 -13.19 -8.78
C ILE A 201 -17.16 -12.94 -8.47
N LEU A 202 -16.30 -13.73 -9.11
CA LEU A 202 -14.85 -13.61 -9.07
C LEU A 202 -14.36 -13.12 -10.44
N LYS A 203 -13.17 -12.53 -10.48
CA LYS A 203 -12.59 -11.98 -11.70
C LYS A 203 -12.21 -13.09 -12.70
N GLU A 204 -12.95 -13.15 -13.80
CA GLU A 204 -12.66 -14.10 -14.87
C GLU A 204 -11.52 -13.63 -15.78
N ASN A 205 -10.76 -14.58 -16.33
CA ASN A 205 -9.73 -14.34 -17.32
C ASN A 205 -10.29 -14.74 -18.70
N PRO A 206 -10.17 -13.89 -19.74
CA PRO A 206 -10.72 -14.20 -21.06
C PRO A 206 -10.09 -15.44 -21.71
N ASN A 207 -8.86 -15.78 -21.34
CA ASN A 207 -8.09 -16.88 -21.92
C ASN A 207 -8.07 -18.14 -21.05
N ILE A 208 -8.48 -18.04 -19.78
CA ILE A 208 -8.42 -19.15 -18.81
C ILE A 208 -9.75 -19.25 -18.07
N LYS A 209 -10.51 -20.32 -18.36
CA LYS A 209 -11.75 -20.63 -17.66
C LYS A 209 -11.48 -21.47 -16.42
N TRP A 210 -12.33 -21.30 -15.41
CA TRP A 210 -12.38 -22.23 -14.28
C TRP A 210 -12.71 -23.65 -14.77
N ASN A 211 -12.09 -24.64 -14.14
CA ASN A 211 -12.34 -26.05 -14.38
C ASN A 211 -12.48 -26.77 -13.03
N PRO A 212 -13.66 -27.33 -12.71
CA PRO A 212 -13.90 -28.01 -11.43
C PRO A 212 -12.97 -29.21 -11.21
N LYS A 213 -12.45 -29.83 -12.28
CA LYS A 213 -11.49 -30.95 -12.16
C LYS A 213 -10.13 -30.50 -11.60
N ASN A 214 -9.81 -29.22 -11.71
CA ASN A 214 -8.57 -28.66 -11.15
C ASN A 214 -8.70 -28.36 -9.65
N PHE A 215 -9.92 -28.43 -9.11
CA PHE A 215 -10.14 -28.28 -7.68
C PHE A 215 -9.82 -29.58 -6.96
N ILE A 216 -8.76 -29.55 -6.16
CA ILE A 216 -8.37 -30.69 -5.33
C ILE A 216 -8.45 -30.22 -3.88
N SER A 217 -9.47 -30.70 -3.18
CA SER A 217 -9.79 -30.28 -1.82
C SER A 217 -8.64 -30.63 -0.85
N ASN A 218 -8.01 -29.62 -0.25
CA ASN A 218 -7.17 -29.65 0.98
C ASN A 218 -6.21 -30.84 1.21
N LYS A 219 -5.82 -31.60 0.18
CA LYS A 219 -4.99 -32.81 0.27
C LYS A 219 -3.82 -32.83 -0.71
N LEU A 220 -3.61 -31.76 -1.47
CA LEU A 220 -2.42 -31.66 -2.30
C LEU A 220 -1.20 -31.46 -1.43
N ASP A 221 -0.14 -32.21 -1.72
CA ASP A 221 1.17 -31.86 -1.20
C ASP A 221 1.72 -30.61 -1.91
N TYR A 222 2.82 -30.08 -1.38
CA TYR A 222 3.47 -28.88 -1.89
C TYR A 222 3.81 -28.95 -3.39
N SER A 223 4.32 -30.09 -3.86
CA SER A 223 4.80 -30.25 -5.23
C SER A 223 3.67 -30.13 -6.24
N GLU A 224 2.47 -30.62 -5.88
CA GLU A 224 1.30 -30.57 -6.74
C GLU A 224 0.71 -29.16 -6.83
N LEU A 225 0.74 -28.38 -5.74
CA LEU A 225 0.32 -26.97 -5.75
C LEU A 225 1.26 -26.11 -6.59
N THR A 226 2.57 -26.28 -6.43
CA THR A 226 3.56 -25.58 -7.27
C THR A 226 3.42 -26.00 -8.73
N ALA A 227 3.28 -27.30 -9.03
CA ALA A 227 3.06 -27.77 -10.41
C ALA A 227 1.77 -27.20 -11.02
N ARG A 228 0.68 -27.14 -10.25
CA ARG A 228 -0.57 -26.50 -10.68
C ARG A 228 -0.38 -25.01 -10.93
N ASN A 229 0.24 -24.28 -10.01
CA ASN A 229 0.49 -22.84 -10.15
C ASN A 229 1.38 -22.55 -11.39
N LYS A 230 2.38 -23.39 -11.64
CA LYS A 230 3.20 -23.36 -12.86
C LYS A 230 2.37 -23.66 -14.12
N ALA A 231 1.53 -24.69 -14.09
CA ALA A 231 0.68 -25.08 -15.21
C ALA A 231 -0.41 -24.04 -15.55
N LEU A 232 -0.97 -23.38 -14.54
CA LEU A 232 -1.89 -22.26 -14.71
C LEU A 232 -1.19 -20.98 -15.20
N GLY A 233 0.14 -20.97 -15.21
CA GLY A 233 0.96 -19.85 -15.65
C GLY A 233 0.65 -18.59 -14.86
N ILE A 234 0.72 -18.62 -13.52
CA ILE A 234 0.41 -17.44 -12.68
C ILE A 234 1.09 -16.17 -13.21
N PHE A 235 2.35 -16.27 -13.64
CA PHE A 235 3.11 -15.16 -14.23
C PHE A 235 2.64 -14.76 -15.64
N ALA A 236 2.34 -15.74 -16.51
CA ALA A 236 1.80 -15.49 -17.86
C ALA A 236 0.36 -14.93 -17.84
N SER A 237 -0.46 -15.35 -16.88
CA SER A 237 -1.86 -14.94 -16.71
C SER A 237 -2.02 -13.50 -16.22
N LYS A 238 -0.97 -12.93 -15.61
CA LYS A 238 -1.00 -11.56 -15.10
C LYS A 238 -1.21 -10.54 -16.23
N ALA A 239 -0.61 -10.78 -17.40
CA ALA A 239 -0.73 -9.88 -18.54
C ALA A 239 -2.14 -9.84 -19.16
N THR A 240 -2.93 -10.89 -18.95
CA THR A 240 -4.24 -11.07 -19.59
C THR A 240 -5.42 -10.84 -18.65
N ASN A 241 -5.16 -10.72 -17.34
CA ASN A 241 -6.20 -10.42 -16.37
C ASN A 241 -6.72 -8.98 -16.55
N PRO A 242 -8.04 -8.77 -16.58
CA PRO A 242 -8.59 -7.42 -16.63
C PRO A 242 -8.24 -6.63 -15.38
N VAL A 243 -8.20 -5.30 -15.52
CA VAL A 243 -8.04 -4.37 -14.41
C VAL A 243 -9.25 -4.54 -13.49
N THR A 244 -8.99 -4.72 -12.18
CA THR A 244 -10.05 -5.07 -11.23
C THR A 244 -11.15 -4.00 -11.15
N PHE A 245 -10.82 -2.72 -11.27
CA PHE A 245 -11.81 -1.65 -11.28
C PHE A 245 -12.77 -1.79 -12.46
N ASP A 246 -12.22 -1.89 -13.69
CA ASP A 246 -13.01 -1.99 -14.92
C ASP A 246 -13.89 -3.23 -14.90
N TYR A 247 -13.33 -4.38 -14.53
CA TYR A 247 -14.10 -5.62 -14.40
C TYR A 247 -15.28 -5.49 -13.43
N LYS A 248 -15.08 -4.86 -12.26
CA LYS A 248 -16.18 -4.66 -11.30
C LYS A 248 -17.27 -3.76 -11.89
N MET A 249 -16.91 -2.71 -12.64
CA MET A 249 -17.88 -1.80 -13.23
C MET A 249 -18.63 -2.43 -14.41
N ASP A 250 -17.98 -3.29 -15.20
CA ASP A 250 -18.62 -4.06 -16.28
C ASP A 250 -19.64 -5.05 -15.72
N VAL A 251 -19.31 -5.76 -14.64
CA VAL A 251 -20.27 -6.65 -13.94
C VAL A 251 -21.49 -5.86 -13.44
N ILE A 252 -21.28 -4.67 -12.85
CA ILE A 252 -22.39 -3.82 -12.40
C ILE A 252 -23.25 -3.38 -13.58
N ALA A 253 -22.65 -3.04 -14.72
CA ALA A 253 -23.39 -2.68 -15.93
C ALA A 253 -24.27 -3.84 -16.41
N ASP A 254 -23.72 -5.05 -16.53
CA ASP A 254 -24.46 -6.24 -16.95
C ASP A 254 -25.64 -6.55 -16.01
N ILE A 255 -25.46 -6.36 -14.70
CA ILE A 255 -26.52 -6.56 -13.70
C ILE A 255 -27.62 -5.50 -13.86
N LEU A 256 -27.26 -4.22 -14.04
CA LEU A 256 -28.25 -3.17 -14.27
C LEU A 256 -29.04 -3.42 -15.56
N ASP A 257 -28.39 -3.90 -16.62
CA ASP A 257 -29.07 -4.23 -17.87
C ASP A 257 -30.02 -5.42 -17.69
N SER A 258 -29.64 -6.40 -16.87
CA SER A 258 -30.43 -7.60 -16.57
C SER A 258 -31.57 -7.35 -15.57
N PHE A 259 -31.46 -6.32 -14.72
CA PHE A 259 -32.48 -5.93 -13.75
C PHE A 259 -32.90 -4.47 -13.93
N PRO A 260 -33.81 -4.18 -14.88
CA PRO A 260 -34.28 -2.82 -15.16
C PRO A 260 -34.94 -2.12 -13.96
N SER A 261 -35.50 -2.88 -13.01
CA SER A 261 -36.14 -2.37 -11.80
C SER A 261 -35.17 -1.86 -10.74
N LEU A 262 -33.87 -2.18 -10.83
CA LEU A 262 -32.86 -1.64 -9.92
C LEU A 262 -32.79 -0.12 -10.05
N ASP A 263 -32.97 0.57 -8.94
CA ASP A 263 -32.92 2.02 -8.85
C ASP A 263 -31.92 2.52 -7.79
N SER A 264 -31.21 1.63 -7.10
CA SER A 264 -30.23 2.01 -6.09
C SER A 264 -29.10 0.98 -5.93
N ILE A 265 -27.88 1.46 -5.68
CA ILE A 265 -26.67 0.63 -5.50
C ILE A 265 -25.99 0.97 -4.17
N TYR A 266 -25.66 -0.06 -3.42
CA TYR A 266 -24.94 0.02 -2.15
C TYR A 266 -23.73 -0.92 -2.22
N MET A 267 -22.53 -0.39 -1.99
CA MET A 267 -21.30 -1.16 -2.15
C MET A 267 -20.34 -0.98 -0.98
N TRP A 268 -19.65 -2.05 -0.59
CA TRP A 268 -18.66 -2.04 0.49
C TRP A 268 -17.31 -2.53 -0.05
N ASP A 269 -16.26 -1.73 0.14
CA ASP A 269 -14.87 -2.06 -0.26
C ASP A 269 -13.90 -1.44 0.77
N ASP A 270 -12.71 -2.04 0.95
CA ASP A 270 -11.74 -1.62 1.96
C ASP A 270 -10.77 -0.53 1.46
N ARG A 271 -10.65 -0.37 0.13
CA ARG A 271 -9.66 0.52 -0.48
C ARG A 271 -10.26 1.89 -0.73
N LEU A 272 -9.89 2.87 0.10
CA LEU A 272 -10.37 4.26 -0.01
C LEU A 272 -10.30 4.83 -1.44
N ASN A 273 -9.18 4.65 -2.13
CA ASN A 273 -9.02 5.12 -3.51
C ASN A 273 -9.98 4.42 -4.49
N HIS A 274 -10.31 3.15 -4.26
CA HIS A 274 -11.33 2.46 -5.05
C HIS A 274 -12.71 2.98 -4.69
N CYS A 275 -13.05 3.12 -3.41
CA CYS A 275 -14.34 3.65 -2.97
C CYS A 275 -14.64 5.01 -3.61
N SER A 276 -13.69 5.96 -3.55
CA SER A 276 -13.87 7.29 -4.15
C SER A 276 -14.03 7.23 -5.67
N LYS A 277 -13.25 6.40 -6.36
CA LYS A 277 -13.36 6.24 -7.83
C LYS A 277 -14.69 5.58 -8.23
N MET A 278 -15.12 4.55 -7.50
CA MET A 278 -16.35 3.82 -7.75
C MET A 278 -17.57 4.72 -7.49
N GLN A 279 -17.56 5.48 -6.39
CA GLN A 279 -18.61 6.46 -6.09
C GLN A 279 -18.77 7.45 -7.26
N ALA A 280 -17.67 8.09 -7.66
CA ALA A 280 -17.68 9.07 -8.74
C ALA A 280 -18.17 8.46 -10.07
N PHE A 281 -17.71 7.25 -10.41
CA PHE A 281 -18.14 6.56 -11.62
C PHE A 281 -19.64 6.23 -11.62
N LEU A 282 -20.17 5.70 -10.51
CA LEU A 282 -21.59 5.34 -10.41
C LEU A 282 -22.50 6.58 -10.44
N GLU A 283 -22.09 7.67 -9.78
CA GLU A 283 -22.81 8.93 -9.81
C GLU A 283 -22.83 9.54 -11.22
N ASP A 284 -21.66 9.66 -11.84
CA ASP A 284 -21.51 10.26 -13.17
C ASP A 284 -22.22 9.44 -14.25
N LYS A 285 -22.11 8.11 -14.23
CA LYS A 285 -22.66 7.26 -15.29
C LYS A 285 -24.14 6.94 -15.12
N TYR A 286 -24.59 6.63 -13.90
CA TYR A 286 -25.93 6.05 -13.67
C TYR A 286 -26.88 6.95 -12.89
N VAL A 287 -26.38 7.77 -11.95
CA VAL A 287 -27.23 8.71 -11.23
C VAL A 287 -27.52 9.95 -12.08
N SER A 288 -26.50 10.53 -12.71
CA SER A 288 -26.66 11.73 -13.55
C SER A 288 -27.57 11.49 -14.78
N SER A 289 -27.55 10.26 -15.30
CA SER A 289 -28.40 9.82 -16.41
C SER A 289 -29.80 9.39 -15.97
N ASN A 290 -30.11 9.46 -14.67
CA ASN A 290 -31.33 8.94 -14.04
C ASN A 290 -31.59 7.45 -14.30
N ARG A 291 -30.57 6.65 -14.64
CA ARG A 291 -30.70 5.19 -14.71
C ARG A 291 -30.99 4.61 -13.33
N ILE A 292 -30.34 5.12 -12.29
CA ILE A 292 -30.62 4.81 -10.88
C ILE A 292 -30.81 6.13 -10.10
N LYS A 293 -31.50 6.07 -8.96
CA LYS A 293 -31.76 7.23 -8.09
C LYS A 293 -30.57 7.55 -7.20
N GLU A 294 -29.86 6.52 -6.72
CA GLU A 294 -28.73 6.71 -5.82
C GLU A 294 -27.68 5.61 -5.94
N ALA A 295 -26.43 5.97 -5.62
CA ALA A 295 -25.34 5.04 -5.40
C ALA A 295 -24.59 5.44 -4.14
N LYS A 296 -24.24 4.48 -3.28
CA LYS A 296 -23.45 4.70 -2.06
C LYS A 296 -22.36 3.65 -1.94
N VAL A 297 -21.11 4.10 -1.84
CA VAL A 297 -19.93 3.27 -1.65
C VAL A 297 -19.35 3.53 -0.26
N TYR A 298 -19.47 2.53 0.62
CA TYR A 298 -18.98 2.57 1.98
C TYR A 298 -17.54 2.05 2.04
N LYS A 299 -16.65 2.88 2.61
CA LYS A 299 -15.30 2.43 2.95
C LYS A 299 -15.34 1.58 4.20
N VAL A 300 -14.85 0.35 4.10
CA VAL A 300 -14.66 -0.55 5.24
C VAL A 300 -13.25 -0.36 5.80
N ASP A 301 -13.12 -0.29 7.12
CA ASP A 301 -11.80 -0.20 7.76
C ASP A 301 -11.08 -1.55 7.61
N GLN A 302 -9.97 -1.56 6.87
CA GLN A 302 -9.14 -2.75 6.73
C GLN A 302 -8.59 -3.18 8.09
N ASN A 303 -8.97 -4.39 8.52
CA ASN A 303 -8.41 -5.07 9.67
C ASN A 303 -7.47 -6.18 9.18
N THR A 304 -6.16 -5.92 9.18
CA THR A 304 -5.18 -6.86 8.67
C THR A 304 -4.82 -7.90 9.73
N ILE A 305 -5.11 -9.16 9.43
CA ILE A 305 -4.60 -10.31 10.18
C ILE A 305 -3.51 -10.95 9.32
N TYR A 306 -2.26 -10.76 9.72
CA TYR A 306 -1.12 -11.34 9.00
C TYR A 306 -1.14 -12.87 9.02
N MET A 307 -0.38 -13.45 8.10
CA MET A 307 -0.07 -14.86 8.14
C MET A 307 0.86 -15.14 9.32
N ASP A 308 0.90 -16.40 9.77
CA ASP A 308 1.92 -16.82 10.72
C ASP A 308 3.32 -16.58 10.12
N LEU A 309 4.26 -16.12 10.95
CA LEU A 309 5.53 -15.56 10.46
C LEU A 309 6.39 -16.58 9.71
N ASP A 310 6.39 -17.83 10.15
CA ASP A 310 7.19 -18.89 9.52
C ASP A 310 6.54 -19.34 8.22
N HIS A 311 5.22 -19.54 8.21
CA HIS A 311 4.46 -19.84 6.99
C HIS A 311 4.55 -18.70 5.96
N GLU A 312 4.61 -17.44 6.39
CA GLU A 312 4.75 -16.32 5.48
C GLU A 312 6.13 -16.29 4.81
N LYS A 313 7.20 -16.48 5.59
CA LYS A 313 8.56 -16.59 5.05
C LYS A 313 8.67 -17.76 4.08
N GLU A 314 8.11 -18.91 4.45
CA GLU A 314 8.03 -20.09 3.59
C GLU A 314 7.30 -19.79 2.28
N LEU A 315 6.09 -19.22 2.35
CA LEU A 315 5.33 -18.85 1.15
C LEU A 315 6.12 -17.89 0.25
N VAL A 316 6.73 -16.85 0.82
CA VAL A 316 7.50 -15.88 0.03
C VAL A 316 8.73 -16.52 -0.62
N ASN A 317 9.43 -17.42 0.06
CA ASN A 317 10.49 -18.22 -0.58
C ASN A 317 9.95 -18.99 -1.78
N TYR A 318 8.77 -19.58 -1.68
CA TYR A 318 8.14 -20.27 -2.81
C TYR A 318 7.78 -19.34 -3.96
N LEU A 319 7.19 -18.18 -3.69
CA LEU A 319 6.88 -17.21 -4.73
C LEU A 319 8.14 -16.73 -5.47
N VAL A 320 9.24 -16.53 -4.74
CA VAL A 320 10.54 -16.14 -5.33
C VAL A 320 11.12 -17.28 -6.17
N ASN A 321 11.08 -18.52 -5.68
CA ASN A 321 11.56 -19.68 -6.43
C ASN A 321 10.71 -19.94 -7.69
N ASP A 322 9.38 -19.88 -7.58
CA ASP A 322 8.47 -20.05 -8.71
C ASP A 322 8.72 -18.98 -9.80
N HIS A 323 9.01 -17.73 -9.39
CA HIS A 323 9.44 -16.67 -10.32
C HIS A 323 10.78 -16.97 -10.98
N ASN A 324 11.78 -17.42 -10.21
CA ASN A 324 13.11 -17.73 -10.74
C ASN A 324 13.06 -18.90 -11.74
N ASP A 325 12.28 -19.94 -11.45
CA ASP A 325 12.08 -21.07 -12.36
C ASP A 325 11.42 -20.63 -13.68
N TYR A 326 10.48 -19.67 -13.62
CA TYR A 326 9.88 -19.07 -14.81
C TYR A 326 10.92 -18.28 -15.61
N VAL A 327 11.72 -17.44 -14.96
CA VAL A 327 12.81 -16.69 -15.60
C VAL A 327 13.79 -17.63 -16.30
N ASP A 328 14.24 -18.69 -15.61
CA ASP A 328 15.16 -19.68 -16.19
C ASP A 328 14.56 -20.36 -17.42
N SER A 329 13.25 -20.67 -17.39
CA SER A 329 12.54 -21.29 -18.51
C SER A 329 12.44 -20.35 -19.73
N GLU A 330 12.17 -19.06 -19.52
CA GLU A 330 12.11 -18.06 -20.59
C GLU A 330 13.49 -17.75 -21.19
N LEU A 331 14.53 -17.73 -20.36
CA LEU A 331 15.92 -17.61 -20.82
C LEU A 331 16.31 -18.81 -21.69
N LEU A 332 15.91 -20.03 -21.30
CA LEU A 332 16.16 -21.23 -22.09
C LEU A 332 15.44 -21.21 -23.44
N LYS A 333 14.16 -20.80 -23.48
CA LYS A 333 13.42 -20.64 -24.74
C LYS A 333 14.10 -19.64 -25.67
N THR A 334 14.48 -18.48 -25.13
CA THR A 334 15.19 -17.44 -25.89
C THR A 334 16.53 -17.96 -26.43
N ALA A 335 17.25 -18.77 -25.64
CA ALA A 335 18.50 -19.39 -26.07
C ALA A 335 18.31 -20.44 -27.19
N ILE A 336 17.20 -21.18 -27.16
CA ILE A 336 16.83 -22.13 -28.23
C ILE A 336 16.43 -21.39 -29.51
N ASP A 337 15.58 -20.36 -29.40
CA ASP A 337 15.09 -19.58 -30.54
C ASP A 337 16.19 -18.76 -31.22
N SER A 338 17.25 -18.41 -30.47
CA SER A 338 18.43 -17.71 -31.00
C SER A 338 19.50 -18.64 -31.61
N GLN A 339 19.34 -19.97 -31.53
CA GLN A 339 20.19 -20.90 -32.29
C GLN A 339 19.91 -20.71 -33.79
N PRO A 340 20.91 -20.35 -34.62
CA PRO A 340 20.71 -20.16 -36.05
C PRO A 340 20.22 -21.48 -36.68
N GLN A 341 19.11 -21.45 -37.42
CA GLN A 341 18.57 -22.58 -38.20
C GLN A 341 19.48 -23.02 -39.38
N ASN A 342 20.78 -22.74 -39.31
CA ASN A 342 21.77 -23.14 -40.29
C ASN A 342 22.20 -24.59 -40.01
N ASN A 343 21.38 -25.57 -40.42
CA ASN A 343 21.78 -26.94 -40.78
C ASN A 343 20.58 -27.85 -41.16
N LEU A 344 19.51 -27.30 -41.74
CA LEU A 344 18.60 -28.15 -42.53
C LEU A 344 19.23 -28.35 -43.91
N PRO A 345 19.52 -29.60 -44.33
CA PRO A 345 20.03 -29.85 -45.67
C PRO A 345 19.06 -29.28 -46.70
N PRO A 346 19.55 -28.70 -47.82
CA PRO A 346 18.71 -28.09 -48.83
C PRO A 346 17.69 -29.12 -49.29
N GLN A 347 16.42 -28.84 -49.01
CA GLN A 347 15.31 -29.49 -49.70
C GLN A 347 15.56 -29.31 -51.21
N PRO A 348 15.55 -30.38 -52.01
CA PRO A 348 15.80 -30.26 -53.43
C PRO A 348 14.66 -29.45 -54.07
N ASN A 349 14.99 -28.21 -54.44
CA ASN A 349 14.10 -27.29 -55.14
C ASN A 349 13.66 -27.89 -56.47
N SER A 350 12.35 -28.13 -56.61
CA SER A 350 11.67 -28.22 -57.89
C SER A 350 10.96 -26.90 -58.19
N HIS A 351 11.41 -26.28 -59.27
CA HIS A 351 10.77 -25.23 -60.07
C HIS A 351 10.83 -23.78 -59.60
N ALA A 352 11.47 -23.00 -60.47
CA ALA A 352 11.72 -21.58 -60.44
C ALA A 352 10.54 -20.80 -61.04
N ASP A 353 10.26 -19.64 -60.47
CA ASP A 353 9.66 -18.50 -61.17
C ASP A 353 10.35 -17.21 -60.69
N PRO A 354 10.75 -16.29 -61.58
CA PRO A 354 11.36 -15.02 -61.18
C PRO A 354 10.37 -13.86 -61.36
N ALA A 355 9.97 -13.20 -60.27
CA ALA A 355 9.45 -11.84 -60.32
C ALA A 355 9.51 -11.11 -58.97
N SER A 356 9.86 -9.82 -59.07
CA SER A 356 9.60 -8.67 -58.17
C SER A 356 10.46 -8.46 -56.90
N THR A 357 11.51 -7.66 -57.10
CA THR A 357 11.76 -6.29 -56.55
C THR A 357 11.12 -5.81 -55.24
N ASN A 358 11.99 -5.17 -54.44
CA ASN A 358 11.79 -4.07 -53.47
C ASN A 358 11.19 -4.40 -52.09
N ASP A 359 11.99 -4.25 -51.02
CA ASP A 359 11.95 -3.01 -50.22
C ASP A 359 13.05 -2.96 -49.14
N LEU A 360 13.74 -1.82 -49.11
CA LEU A 360 14.63 -1.40 -48.02
C LEU A 360 13.76 -0.95 -46.83
N PHE A 361 13.90 -1.60 -45.67
CA PHE A 361 13.52 -1.01 -44.38
C PHE A 361 14.78 -0.80 -43.53
N THR A 362 15.22 0.47 -43.49
CA THR A 362 16.18 0.97 -42.51
C THR A 362 15.52 1.11 -41.14
N SER A 363 15.94 0.29 -40.17
CA SER A 363 15.53 0.38 -38.77
C SER A 363 16.41 1.38 -38.01
N ASN A 364 15.90 2.61 -37.81
CA ASN A 364 16.42 3.54 -36.82
C ASN A 364 15.51 3.51 -35.58
N SER A 365 15.79 2.61 -34.63
CA SER A 365 15.19 2.65 -33.29
C SER A 365 16.12 3.39 -32.33
N LEU A 366 15.69 4.57 -31.88
CA LEU A 366 16.32 5.28 -30.77
C LEU A 366 16.27 4.42 -29.48
N PRO A 367 17.27 4.52 -28.59
CA PRO A 367 17.30 3.77 -27.33
C PRO A 367 16.27 4.38 -26.37
N SER A 368 15.10 3.76 -26.28
CA SER A 368 14.17 4.02 -25.19
C SER A 368 14.80 3.52 -23.89
N THR A 369 14.69 4.29 -22.82
CA THR A 369 15.09 3.89 -21.47
C THR A 369 14.17 2.77 -20.98
N HIS A 370 14.44 1.54 -21.44
CA HIS A 370 13.73 0.36 -20.97
C HIS A 370 13.92 0.27 -19.44
N LYS A 371 12.84 0.51 -18.69
CA LYS A 371 12.72 -0.03 -17.34
C LYS A 371 13.09 -1.50 -17.47
N LYS A 372 14.20 -1.94 -16.85
CA LYS A 372 14.59 -3.35 -16.82
C LYS A 372 13.35 -4.13 -16.38
N ASP A 373 12.81 -4.91 -17.30
CA ASP A 373 11.63 -5.70 -17.04
C ASP A 373 12.02 -6.73 -15.98
N LEU A 374 11.41 -6.65 -14.80
CA LEU A 374 11.67 -7.59 -13.72
C LEU A 374 11.25 -9.01 -14.12
N SER A 375 10.46 -9.16 -15.20
CA SER A 375 10.05 -10.43 -15.79
C SER A 375 11.21 -11.35 -16.22
N VAL A 376 12.43 -10.82 -16.38
CA VAL A 376 13.61 -11.59 -16.84
C VAL A 376 14.77 -11.61 -15.83
N THR A 377 14.57 -11.12 -14.61
CA THR A 377 15.64 -11.10 -13.60
C THR A 377 15.32 -12.05 -12.46
N ARG A 378 16.26 -12.95 -12.14
CA ARG A 378 16.20 -13.77 -10.93
C ARG A 378 16.18 -12.88 -9.69
N LEU A 379 15.58 -13.36 -8.62
CA LEU A 379 15.39 -12.66 -7.36
C LEU A 379 15.96 -13.49 -6.21
N LYS A 380 16.39 -12.80 -5.16
CA LYS A 380 16.78 -13.39 -3.88
C LYS A 380 16.23 -12.60 -2.71
N ILE A 381 16.10 -13.27 -1.57
CA ILE A 381 15.68 -12.66 -0.31
C ILE A 381 16.94 -12.38 0.52
N GLU A 382 17.14 -11.13 0.92
CA GLU A 382 18.25 -10.73 1.78
C GLU A 382 17.74 -10.00 3.03
N PRO A 383 18.30 -10.30 4.22
CA PRO A 383 18.07 -9.47 5.38
C PRO A 383 18.81 -8.13 5.21
N TYR A 384 18.16 -7.04 5.60
CA TYR A 384 18.79 -5.72 5.63
C TYR A 384 18.32 -4.94 6.85
N THR A 385 19.23 -4.13 7.40
CA THR A 385 18.89 -3.19 8.48
C THR A 385 18.07 -2.05 7.90
N ARG A 386 16.76 -2.01 8.20
CA ARG A 386 15.90 -0.93 7.72
C ARG A 386 16.15 0.36 8.49
N TYR A 387 16.26 0.24 9.81
CA TYR A 387 16.52 1.37 10.70
C TYR A 387 17.08 0.90 12.03
N THR A 388 17.67 1.85 12.75
CA THR A 388 18.08 1.69 14.14
C THR A 388 17.06 2.36 15.04
N ALA A 389 16.72 1.70 16.14
CA ALA A 389 15.72 2.18 17.09
C ALA A 389 16.05 1.78 18.52
N VAL A 390 15.38 2.42 19.49
CA VAL A 390 15.22 1.84 20.83
C VAL A 390 13.93 1.02 20.82
N VAL A 391 14.03 -0.30 20.85
CA VAL A 391 12.87 -1.19 21.00
C VAL A 391 12.54 -1.32 22.47
N LEU A 392 11.28 -1.06 22.85
CA LEU A 392 10.86 -1.11 24.23
C LEU A 392 10.90 -2.54 24.76
N ASP A 393 11.30 -2.69 26.02
CA ASP A 393 11.25 -3.99 26.68
C ASP A 393 9.81 -4.45 26.93
N LYS A 394 9.66 -5.72 27.28
CA LYS A 394 8.36 -6.35 27.50
C LYS A 394 7.56 -5.64 28.60
N LYS A 395 8.21 -5.25 29.69
CA LYS A 395 7.57 -4.53 30.81
C LYS A 395 6.98 -3.20 30.36
N SER A 396 7.75 -2.42 29.60
CA SER A 396 7.32 -1.12 29.08
C SER A 396 6.23 -1.27 28.04
N SER A 397 6.33 -2.29 27.18
CA SER A 397 5.29 -2.61 26.20
C SER A 397 3.98 -3.05 26.86
N ASP A 398 4.04 -3.87 27.90
CA ASP A 398 2.86 -4.32 28.66
C ASP A 398 2.21 -3.16 29.43
N LEU A 399 3.02 -2.24 29.97
CA LEU A 399 2.54 -0.99 30.56
C LEU A 399 1.82 -0.11 29.53
N LEU A 400 2.37 0.02 28.32
CA LEU A 400 1.69 0.76 27.25
C LEU A 400 0.39 0.07 26.83
N ASP A 401 0.36 -1.26 26.77
CA ASP A 401 -0.86 -2.04 26.48
C ASP A 401 -1.91 -1.90 27.59
N SER A 402 -1.49 -1.75 28.85
CA SER A 402 -2.41 -1.55 29.96
C SER A 402 -3.00 -0.14 29.95
N VAL A 403 -2.20 0.88 29.63
CA VAL A 403 -2.64 2.28 29.58
C VAL A 403 -3.41 2.61 28.30
N PHE A 404 -2.93 2.14 27.15
CA PHE A 404 -3.45 2.48 25.83
C PHE A 404 -4.12 1.27 25.19
N LYS A 405 -5.45 1.19 25.28
CA LYS A 405 -6.33 0.14 24.71
C LYS A 405 -6.48 0.27 23.18
N THR A 406 -5.34 0.39 22.52
CA THR A 406 -5.25 0.48 21.06
C THR A 406 -5.62 -0.86 20.42
N PRO A 407 -6.45 -0.86 19.36
CA PRO A 407 -6.69 -2.08 18.61
C PRO A 407 -5.38 -2.64 18.06
N LYS A 408 -5.16 -3.96 18.18
CA LYS A 408 -3.89 -4.59 17.77
C LYS A 408 -3.52 -4.34 16.30
N PHE A 409 -4.51 -4.14 15.44
CA PHE A 409 -4.30 -3.86 14.01
C PHE A 409 -3.91 -2.40 13.73
N TRP A 410 -4.03 -1.49 14.71
CA TRP A 410 -3.55 -0.11 14.60
C TRP A 410 -2.10 0.05 15.04
N ARG A 411 -1.52 -0.93 15.72
CA ARG A 411 -0.16 -0.83 16.28
C ARG A 411 0.81 -1.74 15.54
N LYS A 412 2.09 -1.40 15.60
CA LYS A 412 3.16 -2.31 15.20
C LYS A 412 3.24 -3.47 16.20
N SER A 413 3.91 -4.55 15.80
CA SER A 413 4.25 -5.65 16.72
C SER A 413 5.02 -5.18 17.96
N GLU A 414 5.89 -4.17 17.78
CA GLU A 414 6.74 -3.63 18.84
C GLU A 414 6.69 -2.10 18.89
N TYR A 415 6.67 -1.56 20.11
CA TYR A 415 6.87 -0.15 20.37
C TYR A 415 8.35 0.19 20.27
N HIS A 416 8.68 1.27 19.54
CA HIS A 416 10.06 1.70 19.43
C HIS A 416 10.22 3.19 19.15
N LEU A 417 11.31 3.75 19.65
CA LEU A 417 11.81 5.08 19.28
C LEU A 417 12.74 4.94 18.07
N PHE A 418 12.34 5.50 16.93
CA PHE A 418 13.21 5.55 15.75
C PHE A 418 14.41 6.48 15.95
N LEU A 419 15.63 5.99 15.69
CA LEU A 419 16.87 6.75 15.82
C LEU A 419 17.49 7.13 14.47
N GLY A 420 17.32 6.32 13.42
CA GLY A 420 17.85 6.64 12.09
C GLY A 420 17.66 5.51 11.07
N ILE A 421 17.73 5.83 9.78
CA ILE A 421 17.63 4.83 8.68
C ILE A 421 18.92 4.03 8.62
N GLY A 422 18.80 2.72 8.39
CA GLY A 422 19.95 1.81 8.31
C GLY A 422 20.65 1.59 9.65
N GLU A 423 21.87 1.09 9.55
CA GLU A 423 22.82 1.05 10.65
C GLU A 423 23.44 2.43 10.80
N ILE A 424 23.37 2.98 12.00
CA ILE A 424 23.91 4.29 12.33
C ILE A 424 25.10 4.13 13.27
N ASP A 425 26.10 5.00 13.11
CA ASP A 425 27.24 5.01 14.00
C ASP A 425 26.89 5.56 15.39
N ASP A 426 27.77 5.28 16.34
CA ASP A 426 27.70 5.67 17.74
C ASP A 426 27.53 7.19 17.98
N CYS A 427 28.11 8.03 17.12
CA CYS A 427 27.96 9.49 17.23
C CYS A 427 26.54 9.91 16.83
N TYR A 428 26.02 9.30 15.76
CA TYR A 428 24.64 9.51 15.34
C TYR A 428 23.64 8.93 16.36
N LEU A 429 23.96 7.82 17.01
CA LEU A 429 23.18 7.28 18.15
C LEU A 429 23.13 8.28 19.30
N ALA A 430 24.29 8.74 19.76
CA ALA A 430 24.39 9.72 20.85
C ALA A 430 23.60 11.00 20.52
N LYS A 431 23.74 11.52 19.30
CA LYS A 431 22.96 12.67 18.79
C LYS A 431 21.45 12.40 18.87
N ASN A 432 21.00 11.26 18.37
CA ASN A 432 19.59 10.85 18.40
C ASN A 432 19.14 10.33 19.76
N LEU A 433 19.96 10.38 20.79
CA LEU A 433 19.56 10.14 22.18
C LEU A 433 19.75 11.40 23.04
N GLY A 434 20.05 12.54 22.41
CA GLY A 434 20.16 13.84 23.06
C GLY A 434 21.48 14.09 23.80
N ASP A 435 22.52 13.29 23.56
CA ASP A 435 23.85 13.51 24.14
C ASP A 435 24.65 14.53 23.31
N TYR A 436 24.21 15.79 23.36
CA TYR A 436 24.83 16.88 22.61
C TYR A 436 26.23 17.24 23.11
N ASN A 437 26.56 16.94 24.37
CA ASN A 437 27.91 17.14 24.88
C ASN A 437 28.89 16.22 24.17
N PHE A 438 28.53 14.94 24.02
CA PHE A 438 29.31 14.00 23.23
C PHE A 438 29.43 14.44 21.77
N VAL A 439 28.31 14.86 21.14
CA VAL A 439 28.33 15.37 19.76
C VAL A 439 29.24 16.59 19.61
N LYS A 440 29.21 17.51 20.58
CA LYS A 440 30.09 18.68 20.59
C LYS A 440 31.56 18.26 20.66
N SER A 441 31.91 17.35 21.57
CA SER A 441 33.27 16.81 21.67
C SER A 441 33.72 16.06 20.41
N CYS A 442 32.83 15.32 19.75
CA CYS A 442 33.12 14.68 18.46
C CYS A 442 33.31 15.67 17.31
N ASN A 443 32.58 16.80 17.31
CA ASN A 443 32.76 17.85 16.31
C ASN A 443 34.08 18.61 16.53
N GLU A 444 34.50 18.78 17.79
CA GLU A 444 35.77 19.44 18.16
C GLU A 444 36.99 18.55 17.86
N ASP A 445 36.89 17.24 18.10
CA ASP A 445 37.90 16.26 17.72
C ASP A 445 37.23 14.98 17.18
N PRO A 446 37.26 14.72 15.86
CA PRO A 446 36.71 13.50 15.28
C PRO A 446 37.34 12.20 15.82
N ASN A 447 38.56 12.26 16.36
CA ASN A 447 39.21 11.12 17.02
C ASN A 447 38.81 10.97 18.50
N HIS A 448 38.05 11.91 19.06
CA HIS A 448 37.55 11.86 20.43
C HIS A 448 36.71 10.61 20.68
N SER A 449 35.89 10.23 19.68
CA SER A 449 35.09 9.00 19.67
C SER A 449 35.97 7.75 19.82
N LYS A 450 37.14 7.73 19.17
CA LYS A 450 38.09 6.61 19.20
C LYS A 450 38.93 6.57 20.47
N LYS A 451 39.22 7.73 21.08
CA LYS A 451 40.23 7.86 22.14
C LYS A 451 39.70 7.80 23.56
N ASN A 452 38.47 8.26 23.84
CA ASN A 452 38.12 8.56 25.24
C ASN A 452 36.80 8.06 25.83
N LEU A 453 35.81 7.53 25.09
CA LEU A 453 34.60 7.03 25.74
C LEU A 453 33.95 5.86 25.01
N LYS A 454 33.51 4.86 25.79
CA LYS A 454 32.49 3.88 25.38
C LYS A 454 31.19 4.67 25.13
N THR A 455 30.87 4.81 23.86
CA THR A 455 29.68 5.45 23.31
C THR A 455 28.44 4.59 23.48
N VAL A 456 27.26 5.21 23.33
CA VAL A 456 26.02 4.44 23.21
C VAL A 456 26.15 3.49 22.03
N SER A 457 25.95 2.21 22.28
CA SER A 457 26.16 1.10 21.35
C SER A 457 24.88 0.27 21.19
N PHE A 458 24.87 -0.62 20.20
CA PHE A 458 23.82 -1.64 20.08
C PHE A 458 23.78 -2.54 21.32
N GLY A 459 22.59 -2.82 21.83
CA GLY A 459 22.35 -3.57 23.06
C GLY A 459 22.19 -2.70 24.31
N ASP A 460 22.70 -1.47 24.30
CA ASP A 460 22.61 -0.57 25.44
C ASP A 460 21.16 -0.30 25.82
N LYS A 461 20.92 -0.27 27.14
CA LYS A 461 19.61 0.03 27.70
C LYS A 461 19.36 1.53 27.62
N VAL A 462 18.13 1.92 27.30
CA VAL A 462 17.70 3.32 27.27
C VAL A 462 16.45 3.46 28.14
N GLU A 463 16.50 4.37 29.11
CA GLU A 463 15.33 4.86 29.83
C GLU A 463 14.73 6.04 29.05
N ILE A 464 13.41 6.09 28.91
CA ILE A 464 12.68 7.10 28.15
C ILE A 464 11.57 7.66 29.04
N ASP A 465 11.60 8.96 29.29
CA ASP A 465 10.51 9.67 29.95
C ASP A 465 9.59 10.25 28.87
N VAL A 466 8.30 9.94 28.93
CA VAL A 466 7.26 10.50 28.05
C VAL A 466 6.22 11.25 28.88
N ASP A 467 5.64 12.32 28.36
CA ASP A 467 4.85 13.28 29.15
C ASP A 467 3.46 13.61 28.57
N GLY A 468 3.07 12.92 27.50
CA GLY A 468 1.75 13.08 26.90
C GLY A 468 1.63 12.41 25.54
N VAL A 469 0.50 12.65 24.88
CA VAL A 469 0.19 12.11 23.55
C VAL A 469 0.08 13.23 22.54
N GLY A 470 0.93 13.18 21.52
CA GLY A 470 0.78 13.95 20.31
C GLY A 470 -0.07 13.21 19.29
N PHE A 471 -0.84 13.95 18.49
CA PHE A 471 -1.74 13.34 17.52
C PHE A 471 -1.93 14.14 16.23
N ILE A 472 -2.27 13.41 15.18
CA ILE A 472 -2.88 13.91 13.94
C ILE A 472 -4.30 13.33 13.91
N SER A 473 -5.29 14.22 13.81
CA SER A 473 -6.73 13.87 13.73
C SER A 473 -6.96 12.65 12.85
N ASP A 474 -7.65 11.64 13.39
CA ASP A 474 -7.97 10.36 12.74
C ASP A 474 -6.82 9.55 12.14
N LYS A 475 -5.55 9.90 12.39
CA LYS A 475 -4.43 9.27 11.70
C LYS A 475 -3.44 8.62 12.64
N ILE A 476 -2.84 9.40 13.54
CA ILE A 476 -1.64 8.96 14.28
C ILE A 476 -1.71 9.45 15.71
N TYR A 477 -1.32 8.57 16.63
CA TYR A 477 -1.05 8.91 18.02
C TYR A 477 0.39 8.50 18.34
N GLY A 478 1.12 9.38 19.03
CA GLY A 478 2.50 9.12 19.46
C GLY A 478 2.79 9.70 20.83
N LEU A 479 3.55 8.98 21.66
CA LEU A 479 4.01 9.45 22.95
C LEU A 479 5.11 10.47 22.76
N ARG A 480 4.92 11.69 23.28
CA ARG A 480 5.97 12.72 23.21
C ARG A 480 7.11 12.33 24.14
N ILE A 481 8.31 12.35 23.59
CA ILE A 481 9.52 12.05 24.35
C ILE A 481 9.98 13.34 25.02
N LEU A 482 9.91 13.34 26.34
CA LEU A 482 10.49 14.39 27.17
C LEU A 482 12.00 14.17 27.23
N LYS A 483 12.45 12.97 27.63
CA LYS A 483 13.87 12.70 27.91
C LYS A 483 14.26 11.27 27.55
N THR A 484 15.53 11.08 27.20
CA THR A 484 16.18 9.77 27.00
C THR A 484 17.46 9.69 27.83
N LEU A 485 17.70 8.53 28.45
CA LEU A 485 18.89 8.24 29.26
C LEU A 485 19.46 6.88 28.84
N ALA A 486 20.58 6.89 28.13
CA ALA A 486 21.29 5.67 27.78
C ALA A 486 22.17 5.18 28.94
N ILE A 487 22.12 3.87 29.18
CA ILE A 487 22.86 3.14 30.20
C ILE A 487 23.68 2.08 29.48
N SER A 488 25.00 2.23 29.51
CA SER A 488 25.91 1.21 28.97
C SER A 488 26.54 0.42 30.12
N ASP A 489 26.53 -0.90 29.96
CA ASP A 489 27.19 -1.80 30.89
C ASP A 489 28.66 -1.93 30.49
N ILE A 490 29.55 -1.36 31.31
CA ILE A 490 30.98 -1.44 31.07
C ILE A 490 31.50 -2.65 31.83
N SER A 491 31.75 -3.76 31.12
CA SER A 491 32.70 -4.75 31.60
C SER A 491 34.11 -4.16 31.48
N ASN A 492 34.81 -4.03 32.61
CA ASN A 492 36.25 -3.81 32.63
C ASN A 492 36.96 -5.17 32.53
N SER A 493 38.19 -5.18 32.01
CA SER A 493 39.04 -6.38 31.92
C SER A 493 39.27 -7.10 33.26
N LYS A 494 38.97 -6.43 34.39
CA LYS A 494 39.00 -6.99 35.74
C LYS A 494 37.70 -7.73 36.15
N ASN A 495 36.80 -8.06 35.21
CA ASN A 495 35.48 -8.65 35.46
C ASN A 495 34.56 -7.86 36.42
N THR A 496 34.88 -6.60 36.71
CA THR A 496 33.98 -5.71 37.45
C THR A 496 33.11 -4.93 36.47
N THR A 497 31.80 -5.17 36.53
CA THR A 497 30.81 -4.41 35.76
C THR A 497 30.60 -3.06 36.44
N ILE A 498 31.01 -1.98 35.78
CA ILE A 498 30.73 -0.61 36.23
C ILE A 498 29.62 -0.07 35.32
N THR A 499 28.42 0.14 35.86
CA THR A 499 27.35 0.79 35.11
C THR A 499 27.62 2.30 35.04
N LYS A 500 27.89 2.83 33.84
CA LYS A 500 27.96 4.29 33.64
C LYS A 500 26.62 4.79 33.11
N LYS A 501 26.08 5.82 33.77
CA LYS A 501 24.88 6.53 33.31
C LYS A 501 25.30 7.80 32.56
N PHE A 502 24.90 7.95 31.30
CA PHE A 502 25.19 9.15 30.53
C PHE A 502 24.10 10.19 30.72
N ARG A 503 24.43 11.38 31.21
CA ARG A 503 23.43 12.40 31.51
C ARG A 503 22.98 13.09 30.23
N SER A 504 21.85 12.68 29.66
CA SER A 504 21.20 13.36 28.53
C SER A 504 19.91 14.06 28.98
N VAL A 505 19.78 15.34 28.58
CA VAL A 505 18.56 16.16 28.69
C VAL A 505 18.26 16.67 27.29
N TYR A 506 17.44 15.90 26.57
CA TYR A 506 16.65 16.48 25.50
C TYR A 506 15.49 17.24 26.16
N ASN A 507 15.23 18.48 25.74
CA ASN A 507 14.04 19.24 26.12
C ASN A 507 13.45 19.76 24.81
N PRO A 508 12.40 19.12 24.25
CA PRO A 508 11.83 19.57 23.00
C PRO A 508 11.31 21.00 23.14
N SER A 509 11.65 21.87 22.19
CA SER A 509 11.00 23.18 22.05
C SER A 509 9.47 23.01 22.09
N LYS A 510 8.80 23.87 22.88
CA LYS A 510 7.37 23.80 23.24
C LYS A 510 6.48 23.42 22.04
N LEU A 511 5.93 22.20 22.02
CA LEU A 511 4.79 21.88 21.17
C LEU A 511 3.56 22.67 21.61
N PHE A 512 2.60 22.81 20.69
CA PHE A 512 1.32 23.41 21.02
C PHE A 512 0.52 22.48 21.92
N ASP A 513 0.41 22.87 23.19
CA ASP A 513 -0.36 22.14 24.19
C ASP A 513 -1.86 22.50 24.07
N VAL A 514 -2.63 21.60 23.47
CA VAL A 514 -4.06 21.82 23.22
C VAL A 514 -4.90 21.79 24.50
N GLY A 515 -4.38 21.29 25.61
CA GLY A 515 -5.12 21.31 26.88
C GLY A 515 -5.31 22.74 27.39
N SER A 516 -4.37 23.64 27.11
CA SER A 516 -4.48 25.06 27.47
C SER A 516 -5.49 25.85 26.62
N ASP A 517 -5.76 25.35 25.40
CA ASP A 517 -6.71 25.90 24.43
C ASP A 517 -8.17 25.55 24.74
N VAL A 518 -8.40 24.40 25.38
CA VAL A 518 -9.76 23.94 25.72
C VAL A 518 -10.42 24.85 26.77
N ASP A 519 -9.63 25.61 27.53
CA ASP A 519 -10.12 26.59 28.51
C ASP A 519 -10.04 28.06 28.01
N LYS A 520 -9.57 28.33 26.78
CA LYS A 520 -9.41 29.72 26.26
C LYS A 520 -9.78 29.83 24.77
N ASP A 521 -10.92 30.46 24.50
CA ASP A 521 -11.50 30.67 23.16
C ASP A 521 -10.75 31.65 22.22
N ASN A 522 -9.55 32.11 22.56
CA ASN A 522 -8.83 33.06 21.72
C ASN A 522 -7.34 33.03 21.99
N TYR A 523 -6.52 32.50 21.08
CA TYR A 523 -5.14 32.96 20.95
C TYR A 523 -4.51 32.65 19.58
N ASN A 524 -3.68 33.58 19.11
CA ASN A 524 -2.88 33.47 17.89
C ASN A 524 -1.67 32.55 18.10
N LYS A 525 -1.41 31.68 17.12
CA LYS A 525 -0.31 30.71 17.11
C LYS A 525 1.08 31.39 17.14
N PRO A 526 1.98 31.06 18.06
CA PRO A 526 3.38 31.43 17.93
C PRO A 526 4.08 30.49 16.93
N LEU A 527 4.83 31.07 15.99
CA LEU A 527 5.73 30.35 15.09
C LEU A 527 6.92 29.78 15.90
N LEU A 528 6.99 28.45 15.99
CA LEU A 528 8.11 27.77 16.64
C LEU A 528 9.39 27.89 15.80
N LYS A 529 10.49 28.32 16.42
CA LYS A 529 11.83 28.28 15.82
C LYS A 529 12.29 26.81 15.70
N PHE A 530 12.77 26.44 14.51
CA PHE A 530 12.95 25.07 14.01
C PHE A 530 14.02 24.18 14.67
N SER A 531 14.65 24.55 15.79
CA SER A 531 15.90 23.88 16.20
C SER A 531 15.74 22.53 16.92
N SER A 532 14.54 22.11 17.33
CA SER A 532 14.33 20.77 17.90
C SER A 532 12.93 20.25 17.59
N ARG A 533 12.78 19.48 16.50
CA ARG A 533 11.50 18.82 16.24
C ARG A 533 11.22 17.81 17.35
N PRO A 534 10.02 17.83 17.97
CA PRO A 534 9.63 16.88 18.98
C PRO A 534 9.72 15.46 18.42
N ARG A 535 10.07 14.52 19.30
CA ARG A 535 10.21 13.11 18.96
C ARG A 535 9.11 12.31 19.63
N PHE A 536 8.68 11.27 18.93
CA PHE A 536 7.55 10.47 19.36
C PHE A 536 7.86 8.98 19.28
N ILE A 537 7.36 8.22 20.26
CA ILE A 537 7.18 6.77 20.12
C ILE A 537 5.78 6.58 19.52
N PRO A 538 5.64 5.97 18.34
CA PRO A 538 4.32 5.72 17.77
C PRO A 538 3.51 4.78 18.66
N LEU A 539 2.29 5.18 19.02
CA LEU A 539 1.34 4.34 19.75
C LEU A 539 0.50 3.52 18.77
N CYS A 540 -0.14 4.21 17.83
CA CYS A 540 -1.03 3.58 16.86
C CYS A 540 -1.28 4.46 15.63
N PHE A 541 -1.73 3.80 14.56
CA PHE A 541 -2.04 4.32 13.23
C PHE A 541 -3.42 3.85 12.82
N ASN A 542 -4.28 4.78 12.46
CA ASN A 542 -5.64 4.49 11.98
C ASN A 542 -5.69 4.37 10.43
N GLU A 543 -4.54 4.14 9.78
CA GLU A 543 -4.47 3.91 8.32
C GLU A 543 -3.71 2.62 8.02
N ALA A 544 -4.32 1.76 7.20
CA ALA A 544 -3.75 0.52 6.68
C ALA A 544 -2.56 0.72 5.71
N GLY A 545 -2.25 1.96 5.35
CA GLY A 545 -1.29 2.31 4.28
C GLY A 545 0.19 2.07 4.60
N GLY A 546 0.52 1.57 5.79
CA GLY A 546 1.90 1.42 6.23
C GLY A 546 2.47 2.76 6.71
N PHE A 547 2.96 2.75 7.93
CA PHE A 547 3.52 3.93 8.57
C PHE A 547 4.81 4.41 7.89
N MET A 548 4.85 5.70 7.55
CA MET A 548 6.10 6.40 7.25
C MET A 548 6.50 7.23 8.46
N ASN A 549 7.73 7.04 8.97
CA ASN A 549 8.28 7.82 10.09
C ASN A 549 8.16 9.34 9.88
N THR A 550 8.09 9.80 8.63
CA THR A 550 7.88 11.18 8.24
C THR A 550 6.55 11.76 8.72
N GLU A 551 5.52 10.94 8.93
CA GLU A 551 4.23 11.42 9.42
C GLU A 551 4.27 11.82 10.90
N LEU A 552 5.14 11.21 11.74
CA LEU A 552 5.33 11.67 13.13
C LEU A 552 5.83 13.12 13.19
N LEU A 553 6.60 13.54 12.18
CA LEU A 553 7.09 14.91 12.08
C LEU A 553 5.97 15.93 11.80
N LYS A 554 4.77 15.46 11.42
CA LYS A 554 3.59 16.29 11.18
C LYS A 554 2.69 16.39 12.40
N ILE A 555 2.99 15.68 13.50
CA ILE A 555 2.25 15.85 14.76
C ILE A 555 2.44 17.29 15.24
N ASN A 556 1.33 18.02 15.28
CA ASN A 556 1.28 19.43 15.63
C ASN A 556 0.38 19.73 16.84
N ASN A 557 -0.44 18.76 17.27
CA ASN A 557 -1.24 18.83 18.49
C ASN A 557 -0.70 17.88 19.55
N PHE A 558 -0.78 18.29 20.80
CA PHE A 558 -0.29 17.52 21.94
C PHE A 558 -1.15 17.78 23.17
N LEU A 559 -1.45 16.72 23.93
CA LEU A 559 -2.09 16.80 25.23
C LEU A 559 -1.15 16.18 26.28
N SER A 560 -0.82 16.92 27.33
CA SER A 560 0.07 16.46 28.41
C SER A 560 -0.65 15.52 29.38
N PHE A 561 0.06 14.59 30.00
CA PHE A 561 -0.55 13.68 30.99
C PHE A 561 -1.13 14.40 32.21
N SER A 562 -0.60 15.55 32.59
CA SER A 562 -1.17 16.36 33.68
C SER A 562 -2.57 16.92 33.36
N GLN A 563 -2.94 16.96 32.07
CA GLN A 563 -4.26 17.39 31.61
C GLN A 563 -5.19 16.21 31.27
N PHE A 564 -4.74 14.97 31.41
CA PHE A 564 -5.56 13.81 31.10
C PHE A 564 -6.66 13.63 32.14
N ASN A 565 -7.88 13.99 31.75
CA ASN A 565 -9.10 13.70 32.48
C ASN A 565 -10.24 13.52 31.47
N THR A 566 -11.35 12.94 31.91
CA THR A 566 -12.49 12.62 31.04
C THR A 566 -12.99 13.83 30.25
N LYS A 567 -13.06 15.01 30.89
CA LYS A 567 -13.53 16.25 30.26
C LYS A 567 -12.60 16.66 29.10
N ASN A 568 -11.30 16.69 29.33
CA ASN A 568 -10.32 17.13 28.35
C ASN A 568 -10.18 16.14 27.19
N LEU A 569 -10.20 14.82 27.47
CA LEU A 569 -10.17 13.80 26.42
C LEU A 569 -11.41 13.90 25.52
N ASN A 570 -12.61 14.05 26.09
CA ASN A 570 -13.83 14.24 25.31
C ASN A 570 -13.81 15.53 24.48
N SER A 571 -13.26 16.61 25.04
CA SER A 571 -13.12 17.88 24.30
C SER A 571 -12.16 17.75 23.11
N VAL A 572 -11.02 17.07 23.31
CA VAL A 572 -10.06 16.79 22.22
C VAL A 572 -10.69 15.89 21.15
N ASP A 573 -11.42 14.85 21.56
CA ASP A 573 -12.12 13.96 20.65
C ASP A 573 -13.16 14.72 19.82
N GLN A 574 -13.96 15.60 20.43
CA GLN A 574 -14.95 16.41 19.74
C GLN A 574 -14.31 17.46 18.81
N LYS A 575 -13.30 18.19 19.28
CA LYS A 575 -12.69 19.32 18.56
C LYS A 575 -11.82 18.86 17.39
N TYR A 576 -11.12 17.74 17.54
CA TYR A 576 -10.14 17.26 16.57
C TYR A 576 -10.54 15.93 15.94
N ASN A 577 -11.78 15.47 16.11
CA ASN A 577 -12.21 14.13 15.72
C ASN A 577 -11.21 13.04 16.17
N ALA A 578 -10.65 13.21 17.37
CA ALA A 578 -9.76 12.23 17.95
C ALA A 578 -10.58 11.11 18.61
N LYS A 579 -9.91 10.02 18.99
CA LYS A 579 -10.52 8.88 19.69
C LYS A 579 -9.77 8.58 21.00
N LEU A 580 -9.07 9.56 21.56
CA LEU A 580 -8.24 9.39 22.75
C LEU A 580 -9.04 8.91 23.97
N SER A 581 -10.27 9.41 24.16
CA SER A 581 -11.13 9.00 25.28
C SER A 581 -11.43 7.50 25.28
N LYS A 582 -11.44 6.87 24.10
CA LYS A 582 -11.68 5.43 23.93
C LYS A 582 -10.40 4.60 24.01
N LEU A 583 -9.25 5.23 23.76
CA LEU A 583 -7.96 4.56 23.69
C LEU A 583 -7.21 4.60 25.03
N VAL A 584 -7.51 5.56 25.91
CA VAL A 584 -6.77 5.76 27.15
C VAL A 584 -7.56 5.22 28.34
N ASP A 585 -6.95 4.33 29.10
CA ASP A 585 -7.40 3.92 30.42
C ASP A 585 -6.81 4.89 31.46
N LEU A 586 -7.64 5.85 31.89
CA LEU A 586 -7.23 6.92 32.81
C LEU A 586 -6.77 6.38 34.17
N ASP A 587 -7.40 5.32 34.68
CA ASP A 587 -7.02 4.74 35.97
C ASP A 587 -5.65 4.07 35.87
N SER A 588 -5.45 3.26 34.82
CA SER A 588 -4.14 2.66 34.53
C SER A 588 -3.06 3.72 34.33
N LEU A 589 -3.36 4.84 33.64
CA LEU A 589 -2.42 5.94 33.46
C LEU A 589 -2.08 6.61 34.80
N ASN A 590 -3.08 7.02 35.57
CA ASN A 590 -2.91 7.72 36.84
C ASN A 590 -2.10 6.92 37.86
N ASN A 591 -2.25 5.60 37.85
CA ASN A 591 -1.47 4.68 38.70
C ASN A 591 0.00 4.52 38.23
N SER A 592 0.30 4.89 36.99
CA SER A 592 1.60 4.64 36.36
C SER A 592 2.44 5.91 36.16
N ILE A 593 1.82 7.09 36.21
CA ILE A 593 2.52 8.37 36.06
C ILE A 593 3.25 8.76 37.35
N HIS A 594 4.39 9.44 37.17
CA HIS A 594 5.20 9.98 38.25
C HIS A 594 5.41 11.48 38.04
N VAL A 595 5.49 12.25 39.13
CA VAL A 595 5.89 13.66 39.03
C VAL A 595 7.41 13.71 38.85
N SER A 596 7.86 14.29 37.73
CA SER A 596 9.28 14.48 37.46
C SER A 596 9.86 15.55 38.40
N SER A 597 10.99 15.25 39.05
CA SER A 597 11.71 16.21 39.90
C SER A 597 12.75 17.05 39.14
N LEU A 598 12.97 16.75 37.86
CA LEU A 598 14.08 17.30 37.06
C LEU A 598 13.71 18.54 36.24
N VAL A 599 12.42 18.80 36.05
CA VAL A 599 11.90 19.98 35.35
C VAL A 599 11.34 20.93 36.40
N SER A 600 11.50 22.24 36.21
CA SER A 600 11.01 23.28 37.14
C SER A 600 9.48 23.28 37.31
N GLU A 601 8.77 22.53 36.46
CA GLU A 601 7.33 22.32 36.49
C GLU A 601 7.06 20.85 36.89
N LYS A 602 6.01 20.63 37.70
CA LYS A 602 5.57 19.30 38.19
C LYS A 602 4.98 18.46 37.04
N GLU A 603 5.77 18.15 36.02
CA GLU A 603 5.33 17.37 34.87
C GLU A 603 5.04 15.92 35.28
N CYS A 604 3.89 15.40 34.84
CA CYS A 604 3.52 14.00 34.99
C CYS A 604 4.14 13.19 33.84
N ILE A 605 4.98 12.21 34.17
CA ILE A 605 5.72 11.40 33.19
C ILE A 605 5.42 9.92 33.34
N LEU A 606 5.48 9.19 32.24
CA LEU A 606 5.54 7.73 32.19
C LEU A 606 6.98 7.32 31.88
N LYS A 607 7.55 6.42 32.70
CA LYS A 607 8.91 5.90 32.50
C LYS A 607 8.88 4.61 31.71
N LEU A 608 9.59 4.59 30.60
CA LEU A 608 9.74 3.45 29.71
C LEU A 608 11.20 3.04 29.64
N THR A 609 11.44 1.78 29.29
CA THR A 609 12.77 1.23 29.07
C THR A 609 12.80 0.41 27.79
N GLY A 610 13.95 0.39 27.14
CA GLY A 610 14.19 -0.38 25.93
C GLY A 610 15.67 -0.55 25.64
N HIS A 611 15.99 -1.10 24.47
CA HIS A 611 17.36 -1.35 24.05
C HIS A 611 17.61 -0.82 22.64
N VAL A 612 18.81 -0.26 22.42
CA VAL A 612 19.25 0.14 21.09
C VAL A 612 19.44 -1.11 20.24
N THR A 613 18.73 -1.22 19.13
CA THR A 613 18.82 -2.39 18.24
C THR A 613 18.64 -2.02 16.77
N LYS A 614 19.12 -2.91 15.91
CA LYS A 614 18.90 -2.87 14.47
C LYS A 614 17.54 -3.52 14.19
N VAL A 615 16.63 -2.77 13.58
CA VAL A 615 15.39 -3.35 13.07
C VAL A 615 15.67 -3.89 11.67
N VAL A 616 15.87 -5.20 11.63
CA VAL A 616 16.14 -5.96 10.40
C VAL A 616 14.83 -6.36 9.74
N ARG A 617 14.79 -6.24 8.42
CA ARG A 617 13.71 -6.75 7.57
C ARG A 617 14.29 -7.59 6.45
N SER A 618 13.44 -8.32 5.76
CA SER A 618 13.79 -9.03 4.53
C SER A 618 13.41 -8.17 3.32
N ALA A 619 14.30 -8.11 2.34
CA ALA A 619 14.07 -7.49 1.05
C ALA A 619 14.21 -8.54 -0.06
N ILE A 620 13.29 -8.51 -1.01
CA ILE A 620 13.34 -9.23 -2.27
C ILE A 620 14.04 -8.31 -3.26
N ILE A 621 15.24 -8.70 -3.66
CA ILE A 621 16.07 -7.93 -4.57
C ILE A 621 16.44 -8.76 -5.78
N PRO A 622 16.73 -8.13 -6.93
CA PRO A 622 17.34 -8.82 -8.05
C PRO A 622 18.60 -9.57 -7.62
N GLU A 623 18.72 -10.82 -8.04
CA GLU A 623 19.96 -11.55 -8.10
C GLU A 623 20.77 -10.97 -9.26
N THR A 624 21.25 -9.72 -9.09
CA THR A 624 22.26 -9.20 -9.98
C THR A 624 23.44 -10.17 -9.97
N PRO A 625 23.96 -10.64 -11.12
CA PRO A 625 25.37 -10.98 -11.17
C PRO A 625 26.08 -9.68 -10.78
N VAL A 626 26.50 -9.60 -9.51
CA VAL A 626 27.23 -8.45 -9.01
C VAL A 626 28.60 -8.57 -9.64
N GLU A 627 28.76 -8.09 -10.88
CA GLU A 627 29.96 -7.30 -11.10
C GLU A 627 29.86 -6.20 -10.05
N PRO A 628 30.77 -6.13 -9.08
CA PRO A 628 30.72 -5.11 -8.05
C PRO A 628 30.59 -3.80 -8.80
N VAL A 629 29.46 -3.12 -8.62
CA VAL A 629 29.31 -1.74 -9.07
C VAL A 629 30.48 -1.06 -8.40
N LYS A 630 31.55 -0.81 -9.19
CA LYS A 630 32.70 -0.06 -8.71
C LYS A 630 32.09 1.23 -8.22
N LYS A 631 32.01 1.38 -6.90
CA LYS A 631 31.64 2.67 -6.34
C LYS A 631 32.65 3.62 -6.94
N ASP A 632 32.15 4.62 -7.66
CA ASP A 632 32.96 5.73 -8.07
C ASP A 632 33.80 6.18 -6.88
N GLU A 633 35.11 6.38 -7.08
CA GLU A 633 36.00 6.81 -5.99
C GLU A 633 35.47 8.09 -5.35
N VAL A 634 34.86 8.99 -6.15
CA VAL A 634 34.20 10.20 -5.69
C VAL A 634 32.69 10.15 -5.88
N SER A 635 31.96 10.22 -4.76
CA SER A 635 30.49 10.36 -4.77
C SER A 635 30.07 11.80 -5.09
N ILE A 636 29.90 12.10 -6.38
CA ILE A 636 29.44 13.41 -6.89
C ILE A 636 28.14 13.86 -6.20
N GLY A 637 27.19 12.92 -6.01
CA GLY A 637 25.92 13.21 -5.34
C GLY A 637 26.10 13.66 -3.89
N ASN A 638 27.10 13.15 -3.17
CA ASN A 638 27.43 13.64 -1.83
C ASN A 638 28.09 15.02 -1.87
N LEU A 639 28.99 15.29 -2.83
CA LEU A 639 29.59 16.63 -2.97
C LEU A 639 28.53 17.71 -3.21
N ILE A 640 27.57 17.42 -4.09
CA ILE A 640 26.40 18.26 -4.35
C ILE A 640 25.60 18.53 -3.06
N LYS A 641 25.31 17.47 -2.29
CA LYS A 641 24.61 17.59 -1.00
C LYS A 641 25.42 18.39 0.02
N VAL A 642 26.73 18.23 0.08
CA VAL A 642 27.61 18.98 0.99
C VAL A 642 27.57 20.47 0.64
N LYS A 643 27.62 20.82 -0.66
CA LYS A 643 27.60 22.22 -1.11
C LYS A 643 26.25 22.90 -0.86
N TRP A 644 25.15 22.25 -1.20
CA TRP A 644 23.83 22.90 -1.21
C TRP A 644 22.92 22.51 -0.05
N GLY A 645 23.24 21.45 0.69
CA GLY A 645 22.45 20.96 1.81
C GLY A 645 21.00 20.72 1.41
N ASP A 646 20.08 21.30 2.18
CA ASP A 646 18.63 21.17 2.01
C ASP A 646 18.06 22.07 0.88
N LYS A 647 18.89 22.88 0.21
CA LYS A 647 18.44 23.76 -0.88
C LYS A 647 18.12 23.01 -2.19
N ILE A 648 18.45 21.73 -2.27
CA ILE A 648 18.23 20.89 -3.45
C ILE A 648 17.43 19.63 -3.09
N VAL A 649 16.40 19.30 -3.87
CA VAL A 649 15.59 18.09 -3.66
C VAL A 649 16.15 16.90 -4.46
N GLY A 650 15.77 15.68 -4.08
CA GLY A 650 16.37 14.45 -4.62
C GLY A 650 16.35 14.31 -6.15
N SER A 651 15.28 14.79 -6.81
CA SER A 651 15.20 14.81 -8.28
C SER A 651 16.24 15.73 -8.91
N ASP A 652 16.55 16.85 -8.27
CA ASP A 652 17.47 17.85 -8.79
C ASP A 652 18.92 17.47 -8.51
N ILE A 653 19.20 16.72 -7.44
CA ILE A 653 20.51 16.08 -7.23
C ILE A 653 20.84 15.14 -8.40
N GLY A 654 19.84 14.40 -8.89
CA GLY A 654 20.01 13.53 -10.06
C GLY A 654 20.34 14.30 -11.35
N LYS A 655 19.68 15.44 -11.58
CA LYS A 655 19.96 16.31 -12.74
C LYS A 655 21.34 16.97 -12.63
N ALA A 656 21.67 17.52 -11.46
CA ALA A 656 22.96 18.15 -11.20
C ALA A 656 24.10 17.14 -11.33
N LYS A 657 23.94 15.92 -10.79
CA LYS A 657 24.90 14.83 -10.96
C LYS A 657 25.16 14.55 -12.45
N LYS A 658 24.11 14.40 -13.27
CA LYS A 658 24.26 14.17 -14.71
C LYS A 658 24.98 15.33 -15.41
N LEU A 659 24.69 16.58 -15.02
CA LEU A 659 25.36 17.75 -15.58
C LEU A 659 26.86 17.77 -15.25
N ILE A 660 27.25 17.43 -14.01
CA ILE A 660 28.66 17.28 -13.66
C ILE A 660 29.29 16.13 -14.42
N GLU A 661 28.63 14.98 -14.54
CA GLU A 661 29.14 13.84 -15.30
C GLU A 661 29.37 14.20 -16.77
N SER A 662 28.47 14.99 -17.38
CA SER A 662 28.66 15.55 -18.72
C SER A 662 29.85 16.50 -18.79
N GLN A 663 29.98 17.43 -17.84
CA GLN A 663 31.12 18.35 -17.78
C GLN A 663 32.44 17.62 -17.53
N MET A 664 32.44 16.58 -16.70
CA MET A 664 33.60 15.72 -16.48
C MET A 664 33.99 15.01 -17.77
N ALA A 665 33.02 14.48 -18.53
CA ALA A 665 33.28 13.86 -19.82
C ALA A 665 33.85 14.86 -20.85
N GLU A 666 33.27 16.06 -20.94
CA GLU A 666 33.75 17.14 -21.82
C GLU A 666 35.17 17.58 -21.49
N ASN A 667 35.50 17.67 -20.20
CA ASN A 667 36.83 18.06 -19.72
C ASN A 667 37.79 16.87 -19.53
N GLN A 668 37.39 15.65 -19.92
CA GLN A 668 38.16 14.42 -19.76
C GLN A 668 38.61 14.14 -18.31
N ILE A 669 37.81 14.55 -17.32
CA ILE A 669 38.05 14.33 -15.89
C ILE A 669 37.50 12.95 -15.51
N SER A 670 38.37 12.00 -15.18
CA SER A 670 37.95 10.71 -14.64
C SER A 670 37.45 10.85 -13.20
N ASN A 671 36.46 10.04 -12.82
CA ASN A 671 35.98 9.97 -11.43
C ASN A 671 36.99 9.18 -10.57
N SER A 672 37.96 9.91 -10.02
CA SER A 672 39.01 9.39 -9.15
C SER A 672 39.31 10.34 -8.00
N ASP A 673 39.86 9.82 -6.90
CA ASP A 673 40.27 10.64 -5.75
C ASP A 673 41.34 11.69 -6.13
N ALA A 674 42.22 11.36 -7.09
CA ALA A 674 43.21 12.30 -7.62
C ALA A 674 42.57 13.56 -8.24
N ASN A 675 41.39 13.40 -8.84
CA ASN A 675 40.64 14.47 -9.48
C ASN A 675 39.58 15.12 -8.57
N LEU A 676 39.52 14.76 -7.28
CA LEU A 676 38.50 15.26 -6.35
C LEU A 676 38.40 16.79 -6.33
N HIS A 677 39.52 17.50 -6.45
CA HIS A 677 39.55 18.96 -6.49
C HIS A 677 38.87 19.53 -7.75
N LEU A 678 39.13 18.96 -8.93
CA LEU A 678 38.49 19.37 -10.19
C LEU A 678 36.99 19.07 -10.17
N ILE A 679 36.60 17.92 -9.61
CA ILE A 679 35.19 17.54 -9.46
C ILE A 679 34.49 18.53 -8.51
N LYS A 680 35.13 18.90 -7.39
CA LYS A 680 34.63 19.95 -6.48
C LYS A 680 34.49 21.30 -7.18
N ASP A 681 35.45 21.70 -8.01
CA ASP A 681 35.35 22.95 -8.78
C ASP A 681 34.15 22.96 -9.73
N LEU A 682 33.83 21.83 -10.37
CA LEU A 682 32.62 21.69 -11.19
C LEU A 682 31.35 21.79 -10.32
N VAL A 683 31.33 21.10 -9.17
CA VAL A 683 30.24 21.23 -8.18
C VAL A 683 30.10 22.69 -7.74
N ASP A 684 31.21 23.41 -7.55
CA ASP A 684 31.26 24.79 -7.09
C ASP A 684 30.81 25.82 -8.14
N LYS A 685 31.01 25.53 -9.42
CA LYS A 685 30.51 26.35 -10.54
C LYS A 685 29.03 26.16 -10.85
N LEU A 686 28.40 25.08 -10.39
CA LEU A 686 26.98 24.88 -10.60
C LEU A 686 26.14 25.95 -9.89
N ASN A 687 25.23 26.53 -10.66
CA ASN A 687 24.19 27.44 -10.18
C ASN A 687 22.95 26.61 -9.78
N PRO A 688 22.40 26.79 -8.57
CA PRO A 688 21.20 26.08 -8.14
C PRO A 688 19.90 26.52 -8.83
N SER A 689 19.94 27.60 -9.62
CA SER A 689 18.78 28.16 -10.35
C SER A 689 18.35 27.34 -11.56
#